data_AF-H8X3C9-F1
#
_entry.id   AF-H8X3C9-F1
#
_cell.length_a   1.000
_cell.length_b   1.000
_cell.length_c   1.000
_cell.angle_alpha   90.00
_cell.angle_beta   90.00
_cell.angle_gamma   90.00
#
_symmetry.space_group_name_H-M   'P 1'
#
loop_
_entity.id
_entity.type
_entity.pdbx_description
1 polymer ?
#
loop_
_entity_poly.entity_id
_entity_poly.type
_entity_poly.pdbx_seq_one_letter_code
_entity_poly.pdbx_strand_id
1 'polypeptide(L)'
;MQHYTLLYLYLLATAYAAVWPFQQEENTLGATPSTPWWEGIFGGATSTSASASSTESQQSQSSSSVTEASGTNSASSSQPWYAGLFGGSTSSIQVSSTLSPSSTSQTERISSQSASFTTEASSTSSAGGIEGWLGGIFGGGSSGSSSSQSQTTDETESNSDGDGVANPYSPVNVTCPGDVLVREGDGLSDNEKNYIEAKQEQTNKFLISFLNNRANLSNFDAESFINDNSDEHNITIGLAFSGGGYRAMLAGAGSILALDNRFEDSNTNALGGLLQASTYLVGLSGGSWMVGTLVLNDWISVENILNGSSQIWDLEASILDPNAGDLIELARFYTGVGTAIVNKNRAGFNTSATDIWGRALSHQFLDDSSGGANLTWSSIRNLTSFKDHSMPYTILIANGKTVEAEVISPNSTFIVEISPYELGNRDALNAFVDTEYLGSSLEDGDSHQCVKNFDNAGFVMGTSSSVFNSVFSNLDDYDVSTVLRPIFDQIMSVVSDTKDDVAVYKPNPFYETSYAQVDTIINNNTLLLVDGGENGQNVPFYPLIQSDRGVDVILAFDNSADTKENWPNGTSFTETYKWQFTNQGKGTPFPYVPTVDTYLSEDLKEKPIFFGCNASALSDIVDFHNDNDLNETDVPLVVYLSNHHESYLSNFSTFKLAYDNAEKTGTIRNGYEVMSRGNLTDDSNWATCVGCAIIRRQQERLGEEQSEECAKCFQEYCWTGTAKDAPQVSGFRSGSSNSSSSSSFSSSTVSSNSQRNNSSIAGESRTGSVSATTTDTTASAPTTATTATTTGLIIIGGGNSESNSSPTESTINNGPTTSNGPTTSPSPSSYTGHGVKVTSSSSFFIVAIHLCMTYLVTFI
;
A
#
# COMPACT_ATOMS: atom_id res chain seq x y z
N MET A 1 -15.32 36.16 9.25
CA MET A 1 -16.80 36.22 9.29
C MET A 1 -17.42 36.53 7.93
N GLN A 2 -17.72 37.77 7.50
CA GLN A 2 -18.55 37.98 6.28
C GLN A 2 -18.11 37.22 5.02
N HIS A 3 -16.81 37.19 4.67
CA HIS A 3 -16.31 36.38 3.55
C HIS A 3 -16.53 34.87 3.74
N TYR A 4 -16.37 34.36 4.97
CA TYR A 4 -16.63 32.97 5.32
C TYR A 4 -18.14 32.67 5.21
N THR A 5 -19.01 33.59 5.61
CA THR A 5 -20.47 33.43 5.47
C THR A 5 -20.90 33.44 4.01
N LEU A 6 -20.33 34.31 3.18
CA LEU A 6 -20.59 34.33 1.74
C LEU A 6 -20.06 33.08 1.03
N LEU A 7 -18.84 32.63 1.36
CA LEU A 7 -18.26 31.42 0.79
C LEU A 7 -19.00 30.16 1.26
N TYR A 8 -19.43 30.10 2.53
CA TYR A 8 -20.27 29.03 3.08
C TYR A 8 -21.66 28.98 2.41
N LEU A 9 -22.26 30.13 2.11
CA LEU A 9 -23.51 30.20 1.34
C LEU A 9 -23.30 29.80 -0.13
N TYR A 10 -22.15 30.12 -0.73
CA TYR A 10 -21.79 29.70 -2.08
C TYR A 10 -21.54 28.19 -2.14
N LEU A 11 -20.73 27.65 -1.22
CA LEU A 11 -20.50 26.21 -0.99
C LEU A 11 -21.80 25.44 -0.80
N LEU A 12 -22.68 25.92 0.09
CA LEU A 12 -23.99 25.32 0.26
C LEU A 12 -24.80 25.37 -1.04
N ALA A 13 -24.77 26.47 -1.80
CA ALA A 13 -25.51 26.58 -3.06
C ALA A 13 -24.96 25.68 -4.18
N THR A 14 -23.63 25.54 -4.32
CA THR A 14 -23.02 24.64 -5.32
C THR A 14 -23.19 23.18 -4.93
N ALA A 15 -23.05 22.84 -3.65
CA ALA A 15 -23.37 21.51 -3.13
C ALA A 15 -24.86 21.19 -3.33
N TYR A 16 -25.78 22.11 -3.02
CA TYR A 16 -27.22 21.90 -3.28
C TYR A 16 -27.49 21.70 -4.77
N ALA A 17 -26.85 22.47 -5.66
CA ALA A 17 -27.02 22.32 -7.10
C ALA A 17 -26.49 20.99 -7.65
N ALA A 18 -25.40 20.44 -7.06
CA ALA A 18 -24.88 19.12 -7.41
C ALA A 18 -25.75 17.98 -6.84
N VAL A 19 -26.31 18.16 -5.64
CA VAL A 19 -26.97 17.12 -4.83
C VAL A 19 -28.51 17.14 -4.90
N TRP A 20 -29.14 18.11 -5.58
CA TRP A 20 -30.60 18.26 -5.51
C TRP A 20 -31.35 17.02 -6.03
N PRO A 21 -32.14 16.32 -5.19
CA PRO A 21 -32.85 15.13 -5.63
C PRO A 21 -34.09 15.54 -6.43
N PHE A 22 -34.00 15.48 -7.75
CA PHE A 22 -35.18 15.52 -8.60
C PHE A 22 -36.03 14.27 -8.31
N GLN A 23 -37.25 14.50 -7.79
CA GLN A 23 -38.25 13.45 -7.72
C GLN A 23 -38.58 12.95 -9.13
N GLN A 24 -38.80 11.65 -9.28
CA GLN A 24 -39.38 11.09 -10.50
C GLN A 24 -40.80 11.66 -10.68
N GLU A 25 -40.96 12.64 -11.58
CA GLU A 25 -42.26 12.89 -12.22
C GLU A 25 -42.39 11.98 -13.45
N GLU A 26 -43.54 11.32 -13.58
CA GLU A 26 -43.79 10.34 -14.63
C GLU A 26 -43.87 10.99 -16.03
N ASN A 27 -43.51 10.22 -17.05
CA ASN A 27 -43.49 10.62 -18.46
C ASN A 27 -44.70 11.46 -18.93
N THR A 28 -44.47 12.75 -19.24
CA THR A 28 -45.33 13.52 -20.15
C THR A 28 -44.51 14.14 -21.27
N LEU A 29 -44.73 13.65 -22.50
CA LEU A 29 -44.10 14.14 -23.73
C LEU A 29 -44.56 15.57 -24.06
N GLY A 30 -43.61 16.47 -24.39
CA GLY A 30 -43.91 17.66 -25.19
C GLY A 30 -43.57 19.03 -24.61
N ALA A 31 -42.36 19.22 -24.05
CA ALA A 31 -41.79 20.55 -23.82
C ALA A 31 -40.31 20.58 -24.19
N THR A 32 -39.91 21.47 -25.10
CA THR A 32 -38.49 21.71 -25.45
C THR A 32 -37.90 22.77 -24.51
N PRO A 33 -36.86 22.48 -23.71
CA PRO A 33 -36.17 23.50 -22.93
C PRO A 33 -35.44 24.49 -23.84
N SER A 34 -35.65 25.78 -23.62
CA SER A 34 -34.89 26.85 -24.28
C SER A 34 -33.57 27.11 -23.54
N THR A 35 -32.46 27.15 -24.29
CA THR A 35 -31.17 27.84 -24.00
C THR A 35 -30.65 27.80 -22.54
N PRO A 36 -29.52 27.12 -22.26
CA PRO A 36 -28.89 27.14 -20.95
C PRO A 36 -28.63 28.56 -20.40
N TRP A 37 -28.81 28.73 -19.09
CA TRP A 37 -28.78 30.02 -18.42
C TRP A 37 -27.40 30.72 -18.39
N TRP A 38 -26.34 30.05 -18.85
CA TRP A 38 -24.98 30.60 -18.90
C TRP A 38 -24.67 31.41 -20.16
N GLU A 39 -25.40 31.26 -21.27
CA GLU A 39 -25.20 32.12 -22.47
C GLU A 39 -25.46 33.60 -22.17
N GLY A 40 -26.32 33.91 -21.18
CA GLY A 40 -26.62 35.28 -20.75
C GLY A 40 -25.47 36.02 -20.04
N ILE A 41 -24.35 35.35 -19.75
CA ILE A 41 -23.21 35.93 -19.02
C ILE A 41 -22.02 36.24 -19.96
N PHE A 42 -21.86 35.50 -21.07
CA PHE A 42 -20.66 35.57 -21.91
C PHE A 42 -20.92 35.75 -23.42
N GLY A 43 -21.82 36.66 -23.79
CA GLY A 43 -21.91 37.20 -25.16
C GLY A 43 -23.04 38.20 -25.36
N GLY A 44 -22.87 39.33 -26.05
CA GLY A 44 -21.65 39.94 -26.60
C GLY A 44 -22.01 41.15 -27.50
N ALA A 45 -21.20 42.20 -27.53
CA ALA A 45 -21.47 43.38 -28.38
C ALA A 45 -20.20 44.12 -28.83
N THR A 46 -19.85 43.98 -30.12
CA THR A 46 -18.74 44.71 -30.77
C THR A 46 -19.22 46.01 -31.44
N SER A 47 -18.51 47.13 -31.25
CA SER A 47 -18.53 48.24 -32.22
C SER A 47 -17.29 49.16 -32.15
N THR A 48 -16.50 49.15 -33.23
CA THR A 48 -15.94 50.32 -33.97
C THR A 48 -15.91 51.71 -33.28
N SER A 49 -14.85 52.54 -33.37
CA SER A 49 -13.66 52.52 -34.24
C SER A 49 -12.66 53.67 -33.89
N ALA A 50 -11.61 53.84 -34.72
CA ALA A 50 -10.81 55.07 -34.97
C ALA A 50 -9.56 55.36 -34.10
N SER A 51 -8.43 54.88 -34.61
CA SER A 51 -7.07 55.48 -34.64
C SER A 51 -6.80 56.87 -34.04
N ALA A 52 -5.70 56.98 -33.29
CA ALA A 52 -4.75 58.10 -33.36
C ALA A 52 -3.34 57.65 -32.93
N SER A 53 -2.30 58.27 -33.50
CA SER A 53 -0.89 58.04 -33.15
C SER A 53 -0.23 59.33 -32.67
N SER A 54 0.54 59.30 -31.57
CA SER A 54 1.49 60.37 -31.26
C SER A 54 2.68 59.89 -30.44
N THR A 55 3.85 60.19 -31.00
CA THR A 55 5.22 60.04 -30.46
C THR A 55 5.48 60.96 -29.24
N GLU A 56 6.69 60.83 -28.68
CA GLU A 56 7.39 61.81 -27.82
C GLU A 56 7.04 61.87 -26.31
N SER A 57 7.96 62.22 -25.41
CA SER A 57 9.45 62.12 -25.43
C SER A 57 10.02 62.39 -24.01
N GLN A 58 11.35 62.39 -23.88
CA GLN A 58 12.15 62.98 -22.78
C GLN A 58 12.12 62.21 -21.44
N GLN A 59 13.26 61.62 -21.01
CA GLN A 59 14.46 62.23 -20.38
C GLN A 59 14.32 62.37 -18.85
N SER A 60 15.36 62.15 -18.03
CA SER A 60 16.76 61.73 -18.31
C SER A 60 17.52 61.35 -17.03
N GLN A 61 18.71 60.75 -17.21
CA GLN A 61 19.86 60.74 -16.27
C GLN A 61 19.71 59.86 -15.00
N SER A 62 20.77 59.22 -14.50
CA SER A 62 22.12 59.00 -15.07
C SER A 62 22.92 57.94 -14.30
N SER A 63 23.82 57.24 -15.01
CA SER A 63 25.16 56.73 -14.60
C SER A 63 25.44 56.38 -13.12
N SER A 64 26.11 55.25 -12.83
CA SER A 64 27.40 54.93 -13.45
C SER A 64 27.71 53.43 -13.62
N SER A 65 28.22 53.08 -14.81
CA SER A 65 29.09 51.93 -15.05
C SER A 65 30.48 52.14 -14.40
N VAL A 66 31.42 51.18 -14.38
CA VAL A 66 32.29 50.77 -15.51
C VAL A 66 32.96 49.42 -15.18
N THR A 67 32.84 48.50 -16.16
CA THR A 67 33.64 47.34 -16.65
C THR A 67 34.95 46.90 -15.92
N GLU A 68 35.56 45.71 -16.18
CA GLU A 68 35.51 44.85 -17.38
C GLU A 68 35.95 43.38 -17.16
N ALA A 69 35.56 42.52 -18.11
CA ALA A 69 36.15 41.24 -18.56
C ALA A 69 36.87 40.29 -17.57
N SER A 70 36.32 39.07 -17.42
CA SER A 70 36.80 37.86 -18.14
C SER A 70 35.90 36.67 -17.80
N GLY A 71 35.93 35.60 -18.61
CA GLY A 71 35.02 34.46 -18.44
C GLY A 71 35.69 33.09 -18.54
N THR A 72 35.03 32.09 -18.00
CA THR A 72 35.34 30.66 -18.16
C THR A 72 34.06 29.85 -18.04
N ASN A 73 33.95 28.75 -18.79
CA ASN A 73 32.85 27.80 -18.65
C ASN A 73 33.02 26.98 -17.36
N SER A 74 31.93 26.79 -16.62
CA SER A 74 31.78 25.71 -15.65
C SER A 74 30.35 25.19 -15.72
N ALA A 75 30.18 23.97 -16.23
CA ALA A 75 28.90 23.27 -16.09
C ALA A 75 28.76 22.85 -14.62
N SER A 76 27.77 23.42 -13.92
CA SER A 76 27.43 23.00 -12.57
C SER A 76 26.46 21.82 -12.63
N SER A 77 26.94 20.61 -12.34
CA SER A 77 26.08 19.52 -11.93
C SER A 77 25.49 19.87 -10.56
N SER A 78 24.30 20.47 -10.54
CA SER A 78 23.50 20.62 -9.33
C SER A 78 23.08 19.23 -8.87
N GLN A 79 23.82 18.69 -7.90
CA GLN A 79 23.40 17.50 -7.16
C GLN A 79 22.01 17.76 -6.57
N PRO A 80 21.07 16.80 -6.64
CA PRO A 80 19.74 16.98 -6.10
C PRO A 80 19.77 17.26 -4.59
N TRP A 81 18.72 17.89 -4.06
CA TRP A 81 18.65 18.29 -2.65
C TRP A 81 18.67 17.11 -1.67
N TYR A 82 18.29 15.90 -2.12
CA TYR A 82 18.38 14.65 -1.37
C TYR A 82 19.73 13.92 -1.54
N ALA A 83 20.64 14.38 -2.40
CA ALA A 83 21.96 13.80 -2.55
C ALA A 83 22.79 14.02 -1.27
N GLY A 84 22.95 12.97 -0.47
CA GLY A 84 23.48 13.03 0.89
C GLY A 84 22.49 12.66 1.99
N LEU A 85 21.19 12.44 1.70
CA LEU A 85 20.28 11.76 2.64
C LEU A 85 20.73 10.32 2.88
N PHE A 86 21.26 9.64 1.87
CA PHE A 86 21.68 8.24 1.90
C PHE A 86 23.22 8.09 1.89
N GLY A 87 23.96 9.19 2.02
CA GLY A 87 25.42 9.23 1.84
C GLY A 87 26.22 9.01 3.12
N GLY A 88 26.95 7.91 3.21
CA GLY A 88 27.92 7.66 4.29
C GLY A 88 29.07 8.69 4.29
N SER A 89 29.48 9.15 5.47
CA SER A 89 30.45 10.26 5.59
C SER A 89 31.91 9.83 5.37
N THR A 90 32.31 9.73 4.10
CA THR A 90 33.69 9.42 3.68
C THR A 90 34.68 10.53 4.07
N SER A 91 35.17 10.48 5.31
CA SER A 91 36.17 11.41 5.83
C SER A 91 37.55 11.14 5.20
N SER A 92 37.90 11.93 4.19
CA SER A 92 39.14 11.77 3.43
C SER A 92 40.39 12.15 4.25
N ILE A 93 41.02 11.16 4.89
CA ILE A 93 42.27 11.33 5.63
C ILE A 93 43.40 11.69 4.65
N GLN A 94 43.84 12.95 4.66
CA GLN A 94 45.02 13.39 3.91
C GLN A 94 46.31 12.81 4.52
N VAL A 95 46.84 11.75 3.91
CA VAL A 95 48.21 11.30 4.18
C VAL A 95 49.19 12.22 3.45
N SER A 96 49.88 13.08 4.20
CA SER A 96 50.96 13.91 3.65
C SER A 96 52.26 13.10 3.47
N SER A 97 52.84 13.14 2.28
CA SER A 97 54.20 12.64 2.01
C SER A 97 55.03 13.67 1.23
N THR A 98 56.25 13.96 1.69
CA THR A 98 57.04 15.13 1.28
C THR A 98 58.01 14.89 0.11
N LEU A 99 57.79 15.62 -0.98
CA LEU A 99 58.79 16.34 -1.80
C LEU A 99 60.16 15.70 -2.18
N SER A 100 60.42 15.72 -3.51
CA SER A 100 61.74 15.85 -4.20
C SER A 100 62.50 14.57 -4.62
N PRO A 101 63.45 14.64 -5.60
CA PRO A 101 63.30 15.22 -6.95
C PRO A 101 64.07 14.46 -8.08
N SER A 102 63.60 14.48 -9.34
CA SER A 102 64.36 14.27 -10.61
C SER A 102 63.41 14.08 -11.82
N SER A 103 63.79 14.20 -13.10
CA SER A 103 64.83 15.00 -13.77
C SER A 103 64.58 15.09 -15.30
N THR A 104 65.18 16.10 -15.95
CA THR A 104 64.94 16.55 -17.34
C THR A 104 65.33 15.62 -18.51
N SER A 105 64.40 15.41 -19.46
CA SER A 105 64.62 15.35 -20.94
C SER A 105 63.24 15.31 -21.63
N GLN A 106 62.86 16.09 -22.66
CA GLN A 106 63.44 16.53 -23.94
C GLN A 106 63.38 15.51 -25.11
N THR A 107 62.37 15.75 -25.99
CA THR A 107 62.50 15.85 -27.46
C THR A 107 62.66 14.58 -28.29
N GLU A 108 61.66 14.24 -29.10
CA GLU A 108 61.74 14.40 -30.58
C GLU A 108 60.37 14.35 -31.29
N ARG A 109 60.33 14.80 -32.56
CA ARG A 109 59.23 14.68 -33.53
C ARG A 109 59.78 13.97 -34.77
N ILE A 110 58.93 13.27 -35.56
CA ILE A 110 58.67 13.56 -37.00
C ILE A 110 57.67 12.55 -37.62
N SER A 111 57.07 12.96 -38.74
CA SER A 111 55.83 12.47 -39.39
C SER A 111 55.99 11.46 -40.55
N SER A 112 54.93 10.68 -40.84
CA SER A 112 54.33 10.41 -42.18
C SER A 112 53.01 9.64 -42.02
N GLN A 113 51.86 9.99 -42.62
CA GLN A 113 51.42 9.85 -44.03
C GLN A 113 51.38 8.36 -44.51
N SER A 114 50.19 7.71 -44.60
CA SER A 114 49.25 7.63 -45.76
C SER A 114 49.59 6.48 -46.76
N ALA A 115 48.70 5.71 -47.40
CA ALA A 115 47.22 5.62 -47.44
C ALA A 115 46.72 4.29 -48.14
N SER A 116 45.39 4.13 -48.23
CA SER A 116 44.59 3.65 -49.40
C SER A 116 44.53 2.16 -49.88
N PHE A 117 43.29 1.62 -49.81
CA PHE A 117 42.46 1.01 -50.90
C PHE A 117 42.42 -0.51 -51.28
N THR A 118 41.26 -0.87 -51.88
CA THR A 118 40.85 -2.09 -52.65
C THR A 118 40.78 -3.45 -51.90
N THR A 119 39.70 -4.26 -51.81
CA THR A 119 38.47 -4.65 -52.59
C THR A 119 38.59 -5.95 -53.41
N GLU A 120 37.74 -6.95 -53.14
CA GLU A 120 36.89 -7.69 -54.13
C GLU A 120 35.88 -8.65 -53.45
N ALA A 121 34.97 -9.30 -54.20
CA ALA A 121 33.77 -9.99 -53.66
C ALA A 121 33.20 -11.14 -54.53
N SER A 122 32.35 -12.01 -53.95
CA SER A 122 31.35 -12.91 -54.61
C SER A 122 30.45 -13.56 -53.51
N SER A 123 29.13 -13.37 -53.43
CA SER A 123 27.98 -13.87 -54.26
C SER A 123 27.57 -15.34 -53.95
N THR A 124 26.29 -15.72 -53.75
CA THR A 124 25.12 -15.50 -54.65
C THR A 124 23.73 -15.74 -53.99
N SER A 125 22.71 -14.93 -54.40
CA SER A 125 21.25 -15.23 -54.60
C SER A 125 20.36 -15.84 -53.46
N SER A 126 19.03 -15.62 -53.37
CA SER A 126 18.00 -14.98 -54.23
C SER A 126 16.83 -14.41 -53.37
N ALA A 127 16.41 -13.14 -53.49
CA ALA A 127 15.37 -12.56 -54.38
C ALA A 127 13.90 -12.84 -53.97
N GLY A 128 12.92 -11.91 -54.01
CA GLY A 128 12.86 -10.45 -54.32
C GLY A 128 11.82 -9.77 -53.38
N GLY A 129 11.35 -8.50 -53.48
CA GLY A 129 11.19 -7.47 -54.53
C GLY A 129 9.76 -6.87 -54.38
N ILE A 130 9.36 -5.65 -54.76
CA ILE A 130 9.98 -4.49 -55.45
C ILE A 130 9.07 -3.22 -55.30
N GLU A 131 9.63 -2.01 -55.52
CA GLU A 131 8.96 -0.69 -55.75
C GLU A 131 8.16 -0.04 -54.58
N GLY A 132 7.95 1.29 -54.50
CA GLY A 132 8.30 2.36 -55.47
C GLY A 132 8.32 3.80 -54.90
N TRP A 133 9.53 4.37 -54.90
CA TRP A 133 10.03 5.75 -54.69
C TRP A 133 9.28 6.94 -55.35
N LEU A 134 9.20 8.10 -54.66
CA LEU A 134 9.22 9.53 -55.11
C LEU A 134 8.75 10.44 -53.95
N GLY A 135 9.19 11.69 -53.72
CA GLY A 135 10.25 12.55 -54.29
C GLY A 135 10.36 13.84 -53.43
N GLY A 136 11.52 14.51 -53.37
CA GLY A 136 11.80 15.57 -52.37
C GLY A 136 11.91 17.01 -52.88
N ILE A 137 12.61 17.84 -52.10
CA ILE A 137 12.99 19.27 -52.34
C ILE A 137 11.90 20.31 -51.98
N PHE A 138 12.01 20.91 -50.80
CA PHE A 138 12.60 22.25 -50.59
C PHE A 138 13.13 22.34 -49.14
N GLY A 139 14.07 23.25 -48.85
CA GLY A 139 14.80 23.27 -47.58
C GLY A 139 14.78 24.63 -46.86
N GLY A 140 15.02 24.59 -45.55
CA GLY A 140 15.13 25.76 -44.67
C GLY A 140 15.19 25.31 -43.21
N GLY A 141 16.39 25.26 -42.63
CA GLY A 141 16.59 24.77 -41.27
C GLY A 141 16.54 25.86 -40.21
N SER A 142 15.94 25.56 -39.06
CA SER A 142 16.23 26.20 -37.78
C SER A 142 16.06 25.18 -36.66
N SER A 143 16.91 25.25 -35.64
CA SER A 143 16.86 24.35 -34.48
C SER A 143 15.76 24.75 -33.50
N GLY A 144 14.99 23.78 -33.02
CA GLY A 144 14.07 23.91 -31.89
C GLY A 144 13.88 22.54 -31.23
N SER A 145 14.11 22.46 -29.92
CA SER A 145 13.93 21.23 -29.13
C SER A 145 12.45 21.05 -28.79
N SER A 146 11.86 19.91 -29.18
CA SER A 146 10.47 19.55 -28.89
C SER A 146 10.40 18.45 -27.84
N SER A 147 9.77 18.75 -26.69
CA SER A 147 9.22 17.73 -25.80
C SER A 147 8.03 17.05 -26.49
N SER A 148 7.97 15.73 -26.43
CA SER A 148 6.88 14.93 -27.01
C SER A 148 5.73 14.79 -26.00
N GLN A 149 4.67 15.58 -26.19
CA GLN A 149 3.36 15.23 -25.63
C GLN A 149 2.85 13.97 -26.33
N SER A 150 2.37 12.99 -25.58
CA SER A 150 1.63 11.85 -26.13
C SER A 150 0.30 12.34 -26.70
N GLN A 151 -0.07 11.87 -27.89
CA GLN A 151 -1.38 12.14 -28.47
C GLN A 151 -2.34 11.04 -28.05
N THR A 152 -3.44 11.41 -27.42
CA THR A 152 -4.56 10.50 -27.16
C THR A 152 -5.17 10.04 -28.48
N THR A 153 -5.34 8.72 -28.64
CA THR A 153 -6.07 8.16 -29.79
C THR A 153 -7.56 8.14 -29.47
N ASP A 154 -8.32 8.76 -30.36
CA ASP A 154 -9.77 8.95 -30.28
C ASP A 154 -10.48 7.76 -30.96
N GLU A 155 -11.14 6.90 -30.17
CA GLU A 155 -12.11 5.93 -30.68
C GLU A 155 -13.48 6.23 -30.08
N THR A 156 -14.35 6.80 -30.92
CA THR A 156 -15.65 7.34 -30.54
C THR A 156 -16.79 6.48 -31.10
N GLU A 157 -17.40 5.64 -30.26
CA GLU A 157 -18.77 5.13 -30.49
C GLU A 157 -19.77 5.80 -29.54
N SER A 158 -21.01 5.97 -30.01
CA SER A 158 -21.91 7.01 -29.52
C SER A 158 -22.83 6.57 -28.38
N ASN A 159 -22.70 7.20 -27.22
CA ASN A 159 -23.76 7.25 -26.19
C ASN A 159 -24.58 8.54 -26.32
N SER A 160 -25.91 8.41 -26.25
CA SER A 160 -26.85 9.45 -26.69
C SER A 160 -27.45 10.28 -25.55
N ASP A 161 -26.59 10.98 -24.79
CA ASP A 161 -26.98 12.08 -23.91
C ASP A 161 -26.34 13.40 -24.38
N GLY A 162 -27.01 14.52 -24.12
CA GLY A 162 -26.92 15.76 -24.90
C GLY A 162 -25.62 16.57 -24.85
N ASP A 163 -24.59 16.07 -24.17
CA ASP A 163 -23.43 16.83 -23.70
C ASP A 163 -22.11 16.40 -24.37
N GLY A 164 -22.07 15.21 -24.98
CA GLY A 164 -20.98 14.76 -25.87
C GLY A 164 -19.61 14.48 -25.23
N VAL A 165 -19.47 14.63 -23.91
CA VAL A 165 -18.25 14.28 -23.16
C VAL A 165 -18.59 13.18 -22.16
N ALA A 166 -17.96 12.01 -22.29
CA ALA A 166 -18.10 10.94 -21.32
C ALA A 166 -17.60 11.41 -19.95
N ASN A 167 -18.38 11.17 -18.89
CA ASN A 167 -17.98 11.56 -17.54
C ASN A 167 -16.88 10.60 -17.05
N PRO A 168 -15.66 11.09 -16.75
CA PRO A 168 -14.48 10.23 -16.65
C PRO A 168 -14.55 9.17 -15.53
N TYR A 169 -15.28 9.46 -14.45
CA TYR A 169 -15.45 8.55 -13.30
C TYR A 169 -16.71 7.67 -13.38
N SER A 170 -17.58 7.90 -14.37
CA SER A 170 -18.84 7.16 -14.48
C SER A 170 -18.61 5.85 -15.24
N PRO A 171 -19.05 4.69 -14.73
CA PRO A 171 -18.97 3.45 -15.49
C PRO A 171 -19.86 3.52 -16.73
N VAL A 172 -19.41 2.91 -17.83
CA VAL A 172 -20.06 3.00 -19.14
C VAL A 172 -20.38 1.63 -19.71
N ASN A 173 -21.57 1.49 -20.29
CA ASN A 173 -21.98 0.24 -20.95
C ASN A 173 -21.27 0.07 -22.29
N VAL A 174 -20.80 -1.15 -22.56
CA VAL A 174 -20.09 -1.57 -23.78
C VAL A 174 -20.58 -2.94 -24.26
N THR A 175 -20.25 -3.30 -25.49
CA THR A 175 -20.37 -4.68 -25.99
C THR A 175 -19.35 -5.58 -25.28
N CYS A 176 -19.75 -6.78 -24.87
CA CYS A 176 -18.86 -7.75 -24.24
C CYS A 176 -17.82 -8.31 -25.24
N PRO A 177 -16.58 -8.62 -24.78
CA PRO A 177 -15.54 -9.21 -25.64
C PRO A 177 -15.78 -10.68 -25.98
N GLY A 178 -16.59 -11.37 -25.19
CA GLY A 178 -17.05 -12.75 -25.33
C GLY A 178 -18.28 -12.99 -24.45
N ASP A 179 -18.85 -14.19 -24.48
CA ASP A 179 -20.08 -14.50 -23.74
C ASP A 179 -19.84 -14.61 -22.21
N VAL A 180 -18.79 -15.36 -21.81
CA VAL A 180 -18.38 -15.58 -20.42
C VAL A 180 -17.23 -14.64 -20.02
N LEU A 181 -17.33 -13.99 -18.86
CA LEU A 181 -16.28 -13.13 -18.28
C LEU A 181 -15.65 -13.68 -16.98
N VAL A 182 -16.19 -14.76 -16.44
CA VAL A 182 -15.72 -15.40 -15.20
C VAL A 182 -15.10 -16.77 -15.53
N ARG A 183 -13.85 -16.97 -15.11
CA ARG A 183 -13.15 -18.26 -15.20
C ARG A 183 -13.07 -18.96 -13.85
N GLU A 184 -12.83 -20.26 -13.86
CA GLU A 184 -12.47 -21.03 -12.66
C GLU A 184 -11.07 -20.61 -12.13
N GLY A 185 -10.82 -20.84 -10.84
CA GLY A 185 -9.56 -20.60 -10.15
C GLY A 185 -8.52 -21.73 -10.31
N ASP A 186 -8.72 -22.62 -11.27
CA ASP A 186 -7.95 -23.84 -11.53
C ASP A 186 -6.49 -23.61 -11.94
N GLY A 187 -6.16 -22.39 -12.38
CA GLY A 187 -4.81 -21.99 -12.79
C GLY A 187 -4.58 -20.48 -12.71
N LEU A 188 -3.36 -20.06 -13.06
CA LEU A 188 -3.13 -18.67 -13.51
C LEU A 188 -3.86 -18.45 -14.85
N SER A 189 -4.32 -17.23 -15.11
CA SER A 189 -4.81 -16.90 -16.44
C SER A 189 -3.66 -16.90 -17.45
N ASP A 190 -3.98 -17.12 -18.72
CA ASP A 190 -2.98 -17.04 -19.78
C ASP A 190 -2.41 -15.62 -19.92
N ASN A 191 -3.17 -14.59 -19.52
CA ASN A 191 -2.66 -13.21 -19.46
C ASN A 191 -1.56 -13.04 -18.41
N GLU A 192 -1.72 -13.62 -17.22
CA GLU A 192 -0.67 -13.61 -16.19
C GLU A 192 0.53 -14.47 -16.63
N LYS A 193 0.31 -15.69 -17.13
CA LYS A 193 1.39 -16.56 -17.66
C LYS A 193 2.22 -15.85 -18.75
N ASN A 194 1.57 -15.29 -19.77
CA ASN A 194 2.23 -14.60 -20.88
C ASN A 194 3.03 -13.39 -20.41
N TYR A 195 2.52 -12.61 -19.46
CA TYR A 195 3.26 -11.47 -18.89
C TYR A 195 4.51 -11.95 -18.13
N ILE A 196 4.39 -13.03 -17.35
CA ILE A 196 5.48 -13.58 -16.55
C ILE A 196 6.57 -14.19 -17.45
N GLU A 197 6.19 -14.97 -18.47
CA GLU A 197 7.10 -15.52 -19.49
C GLU A 197 7.86 -14.40 -20.23
N ALA A 198 7.16 -13.39 -20.74
CA ALA A 198 7.78 -12.25 -21.41
C ALA A 198 8.66 -11.39 -20.47
N LYS A 199 8.35 -11.39 -19.16
CA LYS A 199 9.16 -10.71 -18.15
C LYS A 199 10.45 -11.48 -17.79
N GLN A 200 10.49 -12.80 -17.93
CA GLN A 200 11.62 -13.63 -17.48
C GLN A 200 12.96 -13.27 -18.17
N GLU A 201 12.95 -12.80 -19.43
CA GLU A 201 14.17 -12.26 -20.08
C GLU A 201 14.81 -11.13 -19.26
N GLN A 202 13.99 -10.27 -18.65
CA GLN A 202 14.46 -9.15 -17.84
C GLN A 202 14.84 -9.60 -16.43
N THR A 203 14.02 -10.39 -15.75
CA THR A 203 14.33 -10.81 -14.37
C THR A 203 15.61 -11.62 -14.30
N ASN A 204 15.80 -12.58 -15.22
CA ASN A 204 17.01 -13.40 -15.28
C ASN A 204 18.25 -12.52 -15.54
N LYS A 205 18.19 -11.61 -16.51
CA LYS A 205 19.28 -10.67 -16.82
C LYS A 205 19.66 -9.77 -15.64
N PHE A 206 18.69 -9.22 -14.92
CA PHE A 206 18.95 -8.39 -13.74
C PHE A 206 19.40 -9.22 -12.53
N LEU A 207 18.91 -10.45 -12.37
CA LEU A 207 19.33 -11.38 -11.32
C LEU A 207 20.77 -11.87 -11.53
N ILE A 208 21.15 -12.28 -12.74
CA ILE A 208 22.53 -12.62 -13.11
C ILE A 208 23.46 -11.44 -12.78
N SER A 209 23.04 -10.22 -13.13
CA SER A 209 23.79 -9.00 -12.81
C SER A 209 23.90 -8.76 -11.29
N PHE A 210 22.83 -8.95 -10.53
CA PHE A 210 22.85 -8.83 -9.07
C PHE A 210 23.76 -9.87 -8.41
N LEU A 211 23.63 -11.16 -8.79
CA LEU A 211 24.40 -12.25 -8.21
C LEU A 211 25.90 -12.11 -8.50
N ASN A 212 26.28 -11.68 -9.71
CA ASN A 212 27.67 -11.43 -10.08
C ASN A 212 28.24 -10.14 -9.44
N ASN A 213 27.51 -9.02 -9.48
CA ASN A 213 28.08 -7.69 -9.18
C ASN A 213 27.71 -7.11 -7.79
N ARG A 214 26.69 -7.65 -7.12
CA ARG A 214 26.18 -7.15 -5.82
C ARG A 214 26.29 -8.20 -4.73
N ALA A 215 25.77 -9.41 -4.96
CA ALA A 215 25.96 -10.53 -4.03
C ALA A 215 27.40 -11.08 -4.08
N ASN A 216 27.99 -11.12 -5.28
CA ASN A 216 29.38 -11.51 -5.54
C ASN A 216 29.73 -12.86 -4.89
N LEU A 217 28.94 -13.89 -5.23
CA LEU A 217 29.06 -15.23 -4.64
C LEU A 217 30.36 -15.95 -5.07
N SER A 218 31.04 -16.59 -4.12
CA SER A 218 32.40 -17.12 -4.28
C SER A 218 32.45 -18.43 -5.08
N ASN A 219 33.01 -18.37 -6.30
CA ASN A 219 33.10 -19.49 -7.25
C ASN A 219 31.75 -19.97 -7.80
N PHE A 220 30.74 -19.10 -7.77
CA PHE A 220 29.42 -19.35 -8.33
C PHE A 220 29.32 -18.76 -9.74
N ASP A 221 28.77 -19.51 -10.69
CA ASP A 221 28.48 -19.03 -12.05
C ASP A 221 26.99 -18.71 -12.17
N ALA A 222 26.63 -17.44 -11.96
CA ALA A 222 25.23 -17.02 -12.01
C ALA A 222 24.61 -17.11 -13.41
N GLU A 223 25.41 -17.04 -14.48
CA GLU A 223 24.90 -17.09 -15.85
C GLU A 223 24.50 -18.52 -16.21
N SER A 224 25.37 -19.50 -15.95
CA SER A 224 25.03 -20.93 -16.12
C SER A 224 23.93 -21.36 -15.14
N PHE A 225 24.01 -20.99 -13.85
CA PHE A 225 23.01 -21.42 -12.84
C PHE A 225 21.58 -20.97 -13.16
N ILE A 226 21.40 -19.83 -13.82
CA ILE A 226 20.07 -19.35 -14.21
C ILE A 226 19.67 -19.86 -15.60
N ASN A 227 20.55 -19.74 -16.61
CA ASN A 227 20.19 -20.07 -17.99
C ASN A 227 20.15 -21.58 -18.29
N ASP A 228 20.91 -22.41 -17.57
CA ASP A 228 20.85 -23.87 -17.75
C ASP A 228 19.60 -24.49 -17.08
N ASN A 229 18.88 -23.71 -16.25
CA ASN A 229 17.68 -24.13 -15.51
C ASN A 229 16.38 -23.47 -16.01
N SER A 230 16.46 -22.42 -16.84
CA SER A 230 15.29 -21.60 -17.23
C SER A 230 14.23 -22.34 -18.05
N ASP A 231 14.56 -23.49 -18.64
CA ASP A 231 13.63 -24.38 -19.35
C ASP A 231 12.80 -25.26 -18.39
N GLU A 232 13.23 -25.43 -17.13
CA GLU A 232 12.52 -26.20 -16.09
C GLU A 232 11.87 -25.29 -15.05
N HIS A 233 12.61 -24.30 -14.51
CA HIS A 233 12.11 -23.35 -13.52
C HIS A 233 12.90 -22.03 -13.52
N ASN A 234 12.21 -20.89 -13.65
CA ASN A 234 12.82 -19.57 -13.55
C ASN A 234 12.69 -19.00 -12.14
N ILE A 235 13.83 -18.59 -11.55
CA ILE A 235 13.88 -18.09 -10.17
C ILE A 235 12.97 -16.87 -10.01
N THR A 236 11.94 -17.01 -9.18
CA THR A 236 10.85 -16.07 -9.06
C THR A 236 10.88 -15.37 -7.71
N ILE A 237 11.05 -14.05 -7.76
CA ILE A 237 11.13 -13.16 -6.59
C ILE A 237 9.81 -12.40 -6.43
N GLY A 238 9.20 -12.50 -5.26
CA GLY A 238 8.02 -11.71 -4.88
C GLY A 238 8.36 -10.62 -3.87
N LEU A 239 7.80 -9.42 -4.05
CA LEU A 239 7.86 -8.33 -3.08
C LEU A 239 6.50 -8.11 -2.42
N ALA A 240 6.43 -8.08 -1.08
CA ALA A 240 5.18 -7.88 -0.33
C ALA A 240 5.27 -6.67 0.62
N PHE A 241 4.37 -5.69 0.45
CA PHE A 241 4.35 -4.43 1.21
C PHE A 241 3.11 -4.31 2.08
N SER A 242 3.32 -4.10 3.39
CA SER A 242 2.24 -4.13 4.36
C SER A 242 1.29 -2.93 4.32
N GLY A 243 0.17 -3.06 5.01
CA GLY A 243 -0.67 -1.94 5.42
C GLY A 243 -0.07 -1.10 6.53
N GLY A 244 -0.72 0.04 6.81
CA GLY A 244 -0.23 1.03 7.79
C GLY A 244 -0.31 2.49 7.34
N GLY A 245 -1.13 2.82 6.34
CA GLY A 245 -1.29 4.18 5.81
C GLY A 245 0.02 4.79 5.32
N TYR A 246 0.21 6.10 5.52
CA TYR A 246 1.39 6.83 5.05
C TYR A 246 2.71 6.29 5.60
N ARG A 247 2.75 5.77 6.82
CA ARG A 247 3.96 5.12 7.37
C ARG A 247 4.42 3.98 6.47
N ALA A 248 3.52 3.08 6.14
CA ALA A 248 3.81 1.92 5.29
C ALA A 248 4.11 2.34 3.85
N MET A 249 3.40 3.33 3.32
CA MET A 249 3.66 3.90 1.99
C MET A 249 5.09 4.45 1.87
N LEU A 250 5.51 5.25 2.84
CA LEU A 250 6.80 5.97 2.82
C LEU A 250 7.99 5.06 3.18
N ALA A 251 7.86 4.21 4.20
CA ALA A 251 8.91 3.27 4.56
C ALA A 251 9.05 2.17 3.48
N GLY A 252 7.94 1.68 2.92
CA GLY A 252 7.96 0.81 1.75
C GLY A 252 8.63 1.46 0.53
N ALA A 253 8.39 2.75 0.29
CA ALA A 253 9.06 3.49 -0.79
C ALA A 253 10.57 3.59 -0.57
N GLY A 254 11.02 3.72 0.69
CA GLY A 254 12.43 3.58 1.07
C GLY A 254 13.01 2.21 0.69
N SER A 255 12.32 1.14 1.04
CA SER A 255 12.73 -0.22 0.68
C SER A 255 12.77 -0.45 -0.83
N ILE A 256 11.77 0.03 -1.59
CA ILE A 256 11.81 -0.01 -3.07
C ILE A 256 13.01 0.76 -3.59
N LEU A 257 13.28 1.97 -3.09
CA LEU A 257 14.43 2.77 -3.50
C LEU A 257 15.76 2.01 -3.28
N ALA A 258 15.90 1.25 -2.19
CA ALA A 258 17.05 0.41 -1.89
C ALA A 258 17.20 -0.84 -2.80
N LEU A 259 16.14 -1.27 -3.48
CA LEU A 259 16.14 -2.36 -4.47
C LEU A 259 16.30 -1.86 -5.92
N ASP A 260 16.03 -0.57 -6.17
CA ASP A 260 15.92 0.02 -7.51
C ASP A 260 17.28 0.42 -8.10
N ASN A 261 17.69 -0.17 -9.23
CA ASN A 261 18.94 0.23 -9.90
C ASN A 261 18.88 1.61 -10.61
N ARG A 262 17.70 2.21 -10.70
CA ARG A 262 17.53 3.56 -11.26
C ARG A 262 18.11 4.63 -10.33
N PHE A 263 18.19 4.35 -9.04
CA PHE A 263 18.83 5.21 -8.04
C PHE A 263 20.29 4.78 -7.79
N GLU A 264 21.25 5.63 -8.15
CA GLU A 264 22.66 5.23 -8.23
C GLU A 264 23.29 4.86 -6.88
N ASP A 265 22.85 5.46 -5.76
CA ASP A 265 23.36 5.08 -4.43
C ASP A 265 23.02 3.61 -4.10
N SER A 266 21.90 3.06 -4.61
CA SER A 266 21.52 1.65 -4.41
C SER A 266 22.43 0.66 -5.15
N ASN A 267 23.01 1.08 -6.28
CA ASN A 267 23.97 0.28 -7.05
C ASN A 267 25.31 0.09 -6.32
N THR A 268 25.57 0.86 -5.25
CA THR A 268 26.78 0.75 -4.42
C THR A 268 26.48 0.38 -2.97
N ASN A 269 25.50 1.03 -2.35
CA ASN A 269 25.24 1.03 -0.90
C ASN A 269 23.94 0.31 -0.49
N ALA A 270 23.24 -0.35 -1.41
CA ALA A 270 22.09 -1.20 -1.13
C ALA A 270 22.00 -2.36 -2.14
N LEU A 271 20.80 -2.87 -2.44
CA LEU A 271 20.59 -4.04 -3.28
C LEU A 271 20.03 -3.66 -4.68
N GLY A 272 20.55 -2.56 -5.25
CA GLY A 272 20.15 -2.04 -6.55
C GLY A 272 20.17 -3.12 -7.64
N GLY A 273 19.02 -3.28 -8.31
CA GLY A 273 18.78 -4.26 -9.37
C GLY A 273 17.79 -5.36 -8.97
N LEU A 274 17.56 -5.57 -7.67
CA LEU A 274 16.55 -6.56 -7.23
C LEU A 274 15.12 -6.15 -7.58
N LEU A 275 14.79 -4.86 -7.65
CA LEU A 275 13.46 -4.43 -8.10
C LEU A 275 13.22 -4.84 -9.57
N GLN A 276 14.24 -4.72 -10.40
CA GLN A 276 14.19 -5.11 -11.81
C GLN A 276 14.28 -6.65 -11.99
N ALA A 277 14.92 -7.35 -11.05
CA ALA A 277 14.90 -8.80 -10.96
C ALA A 277 13.60 -9.38 -10.35
N SER A 278 12.71 -8.53 -9.82
CA SER A 278 11.49 -8.99 -9.14
C SER A 278 10.36 -9.31 -10.12
N THR A 279 9.75 -10.48 -9.94
CA THR A 279 8.67 -10.99 -10.77
C THR A 279 7.32 -10.41 -10.36
N TYR A 280 7.03 -10.41 -9.05
CA TYR A 280 5.74 -9.96 -8.48
C TYR A 280 5.91 -8.78 -7.50
N LEU A 281 4.94 -7.88 -7.50
CA LEU A 281 4.82 -6.76 -6.53
C LEU A 281 3.41 -6.76 -5.92
N VAL A 282 3.34 -6.94 -4.60
CA VAL A 282 2.06 -7.06 -3.89
C VAL A 282 1.96 -6.03 -2.77
N GLY A 283 0.81 -5.37 -2.67
CA GLY A 283 0.54 -4.36 -1.64
C GLY A 283 -0.89 -4.41 -1.11
N LEU A 284 -1.08 -4.09 0.17
CA LEU A 284 -2.40 -3.85 0.76
C LEU A 284 -2.40 -2.54 1.55
N SER A 285 -3.57 -1.94 1.75
CA SER A 285 -3.75 -0.70 2.53
C SER A 285 -2.72 0.39 2.17
N GLY A 286 -1.96 0.93 3.13
CA GLY A 286 -0.86 1.88 2.88
C GLY A 286 0.21 1.42 1.89
N GLY A 287 0.54 0.12 1.84
CA GLY A 287 1.41 -0.46 0.82
C GLY A 287 0.79 -0.42 -0.57
N SER A 288 -0.54 -0.59 -0.69
CA SER A 288 -1.24 -0.44 -1.97
C SER A 288 -1.24 0.99 -2.51
N TRP A 289 -1.14 2.01 -1.65
CA TRP A 289 -0.99 3.40 -2.08
C TRP A 289 0.36 3.61 -2.77
N MET A 290 1.43 3.05 -2.21
CA MET A 290 2.76 3.10 -2.81
C MET A 290 2.77 2.33 -4.14
N VAL A 291 2.32 1.07 -4.13
CA VAL A 291 2.26 0.22 -5.32
C VAL A 291 1.46 0.89 -6.44
N GLY A 292 0.26 1.40 -6.12
CA GLY A 292 -0.58 2.14 -7.06
C GLY A 292 0.08 3.44 -7.56
N THR A 293 0.69 4.25 -6.67
CA THR A 293 1.45 5.45 -7.07
C THR A 293 2.51 5.11 -8.11
N LEU A 294 3.36 4.10 -7.83
CA LEU A 294 4.48 3.80 -8.72
C LEU A 294 3.99 3.25 -10.06
N VAL A 295 3.03 2.31 -10.04
CA VAL A 295 2.53 1.65 -11.25
C VAL A 295 1.70 2.56 -12.14
N LEU A 296 0.70 3.28 -11.59
CA LEU A 296 -0.26 4.05 -12.38
C LEU A 296 0.35 5.28 -13.06
N ASN A 297 1.45 5.82 -12.53
CA ASN A 297 2.23 6.90 -13.13
C ASN A 297 3.34 6.35 -14.06
N ASP A 298 2.98 5.39 -14.93
CA ASP A 298 3.86 4.69 -15.91
C ASP A 298 5.22 4.24 -15.33
N TRP A 299 5.17 3.57 -14.16
CA TRP A 299 6.34 3.05 -13.42
C TRP A 299 7.35 4.11 -12.94
N ILE A 300 6.87 5.27 -12.48
CA ILE A 300 7.70 6.30 -11.85
C ILE A 300 8.60 5.73 -10.73
N SER A 301 9.83 6.23 -10.61
CA SER A 301 10.73 5.85 -9.51
C SER A 301 10.48 6.72 -8.27
N VAL A 302 10.78 6.18 -7.08
CA VAL A 302 10.74 6.94 -5.82
C VAL A 302 11.70 8.15 -5.89
N GLU A 303 12.83 8.02 -6.57
CA GLU A 303 13.72 9.14 -6.84
C GLU A 303 13.05 10.26 -7.66
N ASN A 304 12.26 9.94 -8.69
CA ASN A 304 11.57 10.95 -9.52
C ASN A 304 10.48 11.71 -8.76
N ILE A 305 9.94 11.13 -7.69
CA ILE A 305 9.06 11.83 -6.76
C ILE A 305 9.90 12.73 -5.83
N LEU A 306 10.97 12.21 -5.23
CA LEU A 306 11.88 12.98 -4.36
C LEU A 306 12.57 14.16 -5.08
N ASN A 307 12.85 14.03 -6.39
CA ASN A 307 13.50 15.07 -7.20
C ASN A 307 12.54 16.12 -7.76
N GLY A 308 11.21 15.93 -7.58
CA GLY A 308 10.19 16.86 -8.03
C GLY A 308 9.88 16.80 -9.53
N SER A 309 10.24 15.72 -10.23
CA SER A 309 9.80 15.47 -11.62
C SER A 309 8.30 15.25 -11.72
N SER A 310 7.67 14.82 -10.63
CA SER A 310 6.22 14.85 -10.41
C SER A 310 5.90 15.75 -9.19
N GLN A 311 4.64 16.17 -9.04
CA GLN A 311 4.15 16.91 -7.87
C GLN A 311 3.32 16.04 -6.90
N ILE A 312 3.22 14.74 -7.16
CA ILE A 312 2.62 13.78 -6.23
C ILE A 312 3.43 13.66 -4.92
N TRP A 313 2.77 13.18 -3.86
CA TRP A 313 3.31 13.17 -2.49
C TRP A 313 3.72 14.56 -1.97
N ASP A 314 3.00 15.62 -2.34
CA ASP A 314 2.81 16.73 -1.39
C ASP A 314 1.90 16.23 -0.26
N LEU A 315 2.51 16.04 0.91
CA LEU A 315 1.87 15.52 2.12
C LEU A 315 1.83 16.58 3.24
N GLU A 316 2.32 17.80 3.00
CA GLU A 316 2.22 18.87 4.00
C GLU A 316 0.77 19.35 4.11
N ALA A 317 0.02 19.24 3.01
CA ALA A 317 -1.43 19.24 2.97
C ALA A 317 -2.00 17.84 3.32
N SER A 318 -3.13 17.82 4.04
CA SER A 318 -3.81 16.57 4.40
C SER A 318 -4.59 16.00 3.23
N ILE A 319 -4.75 14.68 3.14
CA ILE A 319 -5.67 14.04 2.18
C ILE A 319 -7.12 14.55 2.26
N LEU A 320 -7.51 15.10 3.42
CA LEU A 320 -8.83 15.71 3.65
C LEU A 320 -8.86 17.23 3.38
N ASP A 321 -7.70 17.87 3.29
CA ASP A 321 -7.55 19.26 2.81
C ASP A 321 -6.25 19.37 1.99
N PRO A 322 -6.26 18.90 0.73
CA PRO A 322 -5.07 18.91 -0.13
C PRO A 322 -4.70 20.32 -0.62
N ASN A 323 -5.39 21.36 -0.13
CA ASN A 323 -5.17 22.76 -0.50
C ASN A 323 -4.74 23.63 0.69
N ALA A 324 -4.38 23.00 1.81
CA ALA A 324 -3.81 23.64 3.01
C ALA A 324 -4.57 24.91 3.47
N GLY A 325 -5.90 24.85 3.46
CA GLY A 325 -6.77 25.93 3.92
C GLY A 325 -7.21 26.95 2.86
N ASP A 326 -6.84 26.82 1.57
CA ASP A 326 -7.53 27.59 0.52
C ASP A 326 -8.97 27.07 0.36
N LEU A 327 -9.90 27.78 0.99
CA LEU A 327 -11.31 27.43 1.04
C LEU A 327 -12.01 27.43 -0.34
N ILE A 328 -11.41 28.00 -1.39
CA ILE A 328 -11.96 28.05 -2.75
C ILE A 328 -11.45 26.87 -3.59
N GLU A 329 -10.18 26.48 -3.44
CA GLU A 329 -9.66 25.23 -4.00
C GLU A 329 -10.26 24.01 -3.28
N LEU A 330 -10.34 24.04 -1.95
CA LEU A 330 -11.00 23.01 -1.13
C LEU A 330 -12.49 22.84 -1.48
N ALA A 331 -13.18 23.95 -1.77
CA ALA A 331 -14.54 23.92 -2.32
C ALA A 331 -14.63 23.23 -3.68
N ARG A 332 -13.66 23.47 -4.58
CA ARG A 332 -13.60 22.85 -5.91
C ARG A 332 -13.26 21.37 -5.83
N PHE A 333 -12.30 20.98 -5.00
CA PHE A 333 -11.95 19.58 -4.70
C PHE A 333 -13.19 18.80 -4.24
N TYR A 334 -13.85 19.22 -3.16
CA TYR A 334 -15.04 18.50 -2.67
C TYR A 334 -16.25 18.59 -3.60
N THR A 335 -16.40 19.67 -4.37
CA THR A 335 -17.42 19.73 -5.45
C THR A 335 -17.10 18.71 -6.55
N GLY A 336 -15.82 18.53 -6.91
CA GLY A 336 -15.36 17.51 -7.86
C GLY A 336 -15.62 16.09 -7.38
N VAL A 337 -15.27 15.79 -6.12
CA VAL A 337 -15.56 14.51 -5.46
C VAL A 337 -17.07 14.25 -5.44
N GLY A 338 -17.88 15.17 -4.93
CA GLY A 338 -19.34 15.04 -4.92
C GLY A 338 -19.95 14.88 -6.32
N THR A 339 -19.38 15.56 -7.33
CA THR A 339 -19.79 15.40 -8.74
C THR A 339 -19.45 14.00 -9.26
N ALA A 340 -18.29 13.44 -8.92
CA ALA A 340 -17.92 12.08 -9.29
C ALA A 340 -18.90 11.05 -8.68
N ILE A 341 -19.18 11.15 -7.37
CA ILE A 341 -20.17 10.31 -6.67
C ILE A 341 -21.55 10.41 -7.31
N VAL A 342 -22.07 11.62 -7.51
CA VAL A 342 -23.41 11.83 -8.10
C VAL A 342 -23.52 11.24 -9.50
N ASN A 343 -22.48 11.32 -10.33
CA ASN A 343 -22.55 10.79 -11.70
C ASN A 343 -22.39 9.25 -11.75
N LYS A 344 -21.57 8.62 -10.89
CA LYS A 344 -21.57 7.15 -10.74
C LYS A 344 -22.93 6.60 -10.30
N ASN A 345 -23.61 7.27 -9.35
CA ASN A 345 -25.00 6.93 -8.98
C ASN A 345 -26.00 7.18 -10.13
N ARG A 346 -25.85 8.24 -10.93
CA ARG A 346 -26.71 8.51 -12.11
C ARG A 346 -26.53 7.48 -13.23
N ALA A 347 -25.33 6.94 -13.40
CA ALA A 347 -25.05 5.82 -14.30
C ALA A 347 -25.66 4.48 -13.82
N GLY A 348 -26.27 4.46 -12.61
CA GLY A 348 -26.98 3.29 -12.05
C GLY A 348 -26.17 2.47 -11.06
N PHE A 349 -24.93 2.88 -10.74
CA PHE A 349 -24.03 2.12 -9.88
C PHE A 349 -24.05 2.63 -8.44
N ASN A 350 -24.11 1.70 -7.49
CA ASN A 350 -23.95 2.03 -6.08
C ASN A 350 -22.59 2.68 -5.80
N THR A 351 -22.56 3.50 -4.77
CA THR A 351 -21.36 4.10 -4.17
C THR A 351 -21.35 3.85 -2.67
N SER A 352 -20.17 3.73 -2.08
CA SER A 352 -19.92 3.78 -0.63
C SER A 352 -18.97 4.95 -0.29
N ALA A 353 -18.61 5.14 0.98
CA ALA A 353 -17.59 6.14 1.31
C ALA A 353 -16.19 5.75 0.80
N THR A 354 -15.97 4.50 0.40
CA THR A 354 -14.74 4.08 -0.29
C THR A 354 -14.56 4.77 -1.64
N ASP A 355 -15.64 5.14 -2.34
CA ASP A 355 -15.55 5.99 -3.52
C ASP A 355 -14.98 7.38 -3.17
N ILE A 356 -15.46 8.01 -2.09
CA ILE A 356 -14.98 9.31 -1.59
C ILE A 356 -13.51 9.22 -1.18
N TRP A 357 -13.15 8.19 -0.42
CA TRP A 357 -11.79 7.91 0.02
C TRP A 357 -10.86 7.67 -1.16
N GLY A 358 -11.27 6.84 -2.11
CA GLY A 358 -10.55 6.56 -3.35
C GLY A 358 -10.30 7.80 -4.19
N ARG A 359 -11.30 8.68 -4.34
CA ARG A 359 -11.10 9.99 -4.99
C ARG A 359 -10.07 10.84 -4.26
N ALA A 360 -10.12 10.92 -2.92
CA ALA A 360 -9.18 11.71 -2.13
C ALA A 360 -7.73 11.20 -2.26
N LEU A 361 -7.52 9.88 -2.13
CA LEU A 361 -6.22 9.23 -2.35
C LEU A 361 -5.64 9.58 -3.73
N SER A 362 -6.44 9.49 -4.79
CA SER A 362 -5.98 9.77 -6.15
C SER A 362 -5.41 11.18 -6.35
N HIS A 363 -5.93 12.19 -5.66
CA HIS A 363 -5.49 13.57 -5.81
C HIS A 363 -4.10 13.86 -5.21
N GLN A 364 -3.54 12.99 -4.36
CA GLN A 364 -2.15 13.09 -3.88
C GLN A 364 -1.18 12.07 -4.52
N PHE A 365 -1.71 11.05 -5.22
CA PHE A 365 -0.93 9.90 -5.70
C PHE A 365 -0.85 9.76 -7.22
N LEU A 366 -1.78 10.37 -7.98
CA LEU A 366 -1.82 10.24 -9.44
C LEU A 366 -1.53 11.60 -10.08
N ASP A 367 -0.53 11.65 -10.98
CA ASP A 367 -0.08 12.85 -11.67
C ASP A 367 -1.01 13.18 -12.86
N ASP A 368 -2.29 13.33 -12.56
CA ASP A 368 -3.34 13.71 -13.49
C ASP A 368 -4.17 14.87 -12.92
N SER A 369 -4.42 15.85 -13.79
CA SER A 369 -5.22 17.05 -13.49
C SER A 369 -6.66 16.79 -13.04
N SER A 370 -7.25 15.62 -13.34
CA SER A 370 -8.57 15.22 -12.82
C SER A 370 -8.49 14.43 -11.50
N GLY A 371 -7.27 14.23 -10.96
CA GLY A 371 -7.00 13.29 -9.87
C GLY A 371 -7.27 11.85 -10.29
N GLY A 372 -6.89 11.45 -11.51
CA GLY A 372 -7.12 10.10 -12.03
C GLY A 372 -8.60 9.70 -12.10
N ALA A 373 -9.51 10.63 -12.43
CA ALA A 373 -10.93 10.30 -12.58
C ALA A 373 -11.16 9.28 -13.70
N ASN A 374 -10.39 9.37 -14.79
CA ASN A 374 -10.44 8.46 -15.94
C ASN A 374 -9.39 7.33 -15.90
N LEU A 375 -8.64 7.19 -14.79
CA LEU A 375 -7.65 6.12 -14.64
C LEU A 375 -8.29 4.90 -13.97
N THR A 376 -8.13 3.73 -14.57
CA THR A 376 -8.67 2.46 -14.07
C THR A 376 -7.56 1.48 -13.72
N TRP A 377 -7.81 0.48 -12.87
CA TRP A 377 -6.79 -0.52 -12.54
C TRP A 377 -6.48 -1.40 -13.76
N SER A 378 -7.49 -1.74 -14.57
CA SER A 378 -7.33 -2.38 -15.88
C SER A 378 -6.50 -1.55 -16.87
N SER A 379 -6.51 -0.21 -16.78
CA SER A 379 -5.71 0.65 -17.68
C SER A 379 -4.19 0.48 -17.53
N ILE A 380 -3.72 -0.19 -16.47
CA ILE A 380 -2.32 -0.61 -16.32
C ILE A 380 -1.88 -1.48 -17.53
N ARG A 381 -2.77 -2.32 -18.09
CA ARG A 381 -2.54 -3.08 -19.33
C ARG A 381 -2.09 -2.20 -20.50
N ASN A 382 -2.44 -0.92 -20.48
CA ASN A 382 -2.16 0.02 -21.55
C ASN A 382 -0.87 0.84 -21.39
N LEU A 383 -0.27 0.86 -20.21
CA LEU A 383 0.95 1.61 -19.90
C LEU A 383 2.17 1.10 -20.66
N THR A 384 3.11 2.00 -20.97
CA THR A 384 4.35 1.68 -21.69
C THR A 384 5.20 0.70 -20.89
N SER A 385 5.42 1.03 -19.62
CA SER A 385 6.21 0.25 -18.68
C SER A 385 5.68 -1.15 -18.38
N PHE A 386 4.36 -1.37 -18.52
CA PHE A 386 3.72 -2.69 -18.42
C PHE A 386 3.87 -3.47 -19.73
N LYS A 387 3.59 -2.86 -20.88
CA LYS A 387 3.79 -3.49 -22.21
C LYS A 387 5.26 -3.88 -22.48
N ASP A 388 6.19 -3.09 -21.95
CA ASP A 388 7.63 -3.35 -21.98
C ASP A 388 8.10 -4.26 -20.82
N HIS A 389 7.19 -4.84 -20.02
CA HIS A 389 7.44 -5.78 -18.90
C HIS A 389 8.43 -5.28 -17.83
N SER A 390 8.68 -3.97 -17.78
CA SER A 390 9.69 -3.32 -16.95
C SER A 390 9.31 -3.24 -15.45
N MET A 391 8.01 -3.31 -15.14
CA MET A 391 7.49 -3.42 -13.78
C MET A 391 7.24 -4.89 -13.38
N PRO A 392 7.31 -5.26 -12.09
CA PRO A 392 6.79 -6.55 -11.63
C PRO A 392 5.29 -6.66 -11.88
N TYR A 393 4.81 -7.89 -12.08
CA TYR A 393 3.38 -8.13 -12.15
C TYR A 393 2.73 -7.77 -10.82
N THR A 394 1.74 -6.88 -10.87
CA THR A 394 1.29 -6.15 -9.69
C THR A 394 -0.07 -6.66 -9.21
N ILE A 395 -0.21 -6.89 -7.90
CA ILE A 395 -1.44 -7.39 -7.27
C ILE A 395 -1.75 -6.53 -6.04
N LEU A 396 -2.98 -6.03 -5.93
CA LEU A 396 -3.48 -5.45 -4.68
C LEU A 396 -4.37 -6.44 -3.93
N ILE A 397 -4.45 -6.32 -2.60
CA ILE A 397 -5.23 -7.21 -1.76
C ILE A 397 -6.29 -6.45 -0.96
N ALA A 398 -7.51 -6.97 -1.02
CA ALA A 398 -8.63 -6.63 -0.16
C ALA A 398 -9.13 -7.90 0.55
N ASN A 399 -9.90 -7.77 1.62
CA ASN A 399 -10.66 -8.90 2.18
C ASN A 399 -12.12 -8.82 1.72
N GLY A 400 -12.67 -9.92 1.21
CA GLY A 400 -14.12 -10.05 1.05
C GLY A 400 -14.80 -10.38 2.36
N LYS A 401 -16.02 -9.87 2.56
CA LYS A 401 -16.79 -9.98 3.81
C LYS A 401 -18.24 -10.37 3.52
N THR A 402 -18.76 -11.40 4.20
CA THR A 402 -20.16 -11.80 4.04
C THR A 402 -21.10 -10.77 4.69
N VAL A 403 -22.26 -10.49 4.07
CA VAL A 403 -23.15 -9.38 4.47
C VAL A 403 -23.78 -9.56 5.87
N GLU A 404 -23.71 -10.76 6.43
CA GLU A 404 -24.20 -11.11 7.78
C GLU A 404 -23.10 -11.03 8.86
N ALA A 405 -21.86 -10.71 8.49
CA ALA A 405 -20.72 -10.71 9.38
C ALA A 405 -20.46 -9.34 10.04
N GLU A 406 -20.82 -9.23 11.32
CA GLU A 406 -20.34 -8.14 12.18
C GLU A 406 -18.86 -8.29 12.58
N VAL A 407 -18.24 -9.47 12.34
CA VAL A 407 -16.88 -9.81 12.79
C VAL A 407 -16.08 -10.52 11.69
N ILE A 408 -14.82 -10.10 11.52
CA ILE A 408 -13.83 -10.72 10.64
C ILE A 408 -13.42 -12.10 11.20
N SER A 409 -13.47 -13.15 10.39
CA SER A 409 -13.03 -14.50 10.80
C SER A 409 -12.81 -15.42 9.59
N PRO A 410 -12.03 -16.51 9.72
CA PRO A 410 -11.88 -17.55 8.68
C PRO A 410 -13.16 -18.37 8.35
N ASN A 411 -14.35 -17.92 8.80
CA ASN A 411 -15.65 -18.44 8.37
C ASN A 411 -16.57 -17.35 7.80
N SER A 412 -16.12 -16.08 7.78
CA SER A 412 -16.92 -14.91 7.38
C SER A 412 -16.17 -13.93 6.45
N THR A 413 -14.86 -14.11 6.27
CA THR A 413 -14.02 -13.34 5.36
C THR A 413 -13.13 -14.23 4.51
N PHE A 414 -12.66 -13.71 3.38
CA PHE A 414 -11.78 -14.38 2.40
C PHE A 414 -10.85 -13.33 1.75
N ILE A 415 -9.73 -13.76 1.20
CA ILE A 415 -8.74 -12.84 0.59
C ILE A 415 -9.08 -12.64 -0.89
N VAL A 416 -9.10 -11.40 -1.39
CA VAL A 416 -9.38 -11.09 -2.79
C VAL A 416 -8.16 -10.43 -3.42
N GLU A 417 -7.64 -11.07 -4.46
CA GLU A 417 -6.59 -10.52 -5.32
C GLU A 417 -7.23 -9.57 -6.35
N ILE A 418 -6.56 -8.45 -6.63
CA ILE A 418 -6.94 -7.47 -7.66
C ILE A 418 -5.71 -7.13 -8.50
N SER A 419 -5.56 -7.80 -9.64
CA SER A 419 -4.50 -7.55 -10.63
C SER A 419 -5.00 -6.66 -11.78
N PRO A 420 -4.10 -6.12 -12.61
CA PRO A 420 -4.47 -5.45 -13.87
C PRO A 420 -5.39 -6.29 -14.75
N TYR A 421 -5.25 -7.61 -14.77
CA TYR A 421 -6.08 -8.50 -15.58
C TYR A 421 -7.36 -8.95 -14.88
N GLU A 422 -7.31 -9.29 -13.58
CA GLU A 422 -8.39 -10.03 -12.95
C GLU A 422 -8.56 -9.75 -11.44
N LEU A 423 -9.81 -9.84 -10.99
CA LEU A 423 -10.21 -9.79 -9.58
C LEU A 423 -10.79 -11.15 -9.20
N GLY A 424 -10.35 -11.73 -8.08
CA GLY A 424 -10.85 -13.03 -7.64
C GLY A 424 -9.99 -13.71 -6.58
N ASN A 425 -10.24 -15.00 -6.37
CA ASN A 425 -9.38 -15.88 -5.57
C ASN A 425 -9.61 -17.36 -5.91
N ARG A 426 -8.78 -18.23 -5.34
CA ARG A 426 -8.79 -19.69 -5.61
C ARG A 426 -9.51 -20.53 -4.57
N ASP A 427 -9.87 -19.97 -3.41
CA ASP A 427 -10.40 -20.73 -2.28
C ASP A 427 -11.93 -20.60 -2.09
N ALA A 428 -12.42 -19.41 -1.81
CA ALA A 428 -13.80 -19.10 -1.48
C ALA A 428 -14.63 -18.77 -2.72
N LEU A 429 -14.03 -17.99 -3.63
CA LEU A 429 -14.57 -17.69 -4.95
C LEU A 429 -14.24 -18.80 -5.95
N ASN A 430 -13.06 -19.44 -5.85
CA ASN A 430 -12.55 -20.39 -6.85
C ASN A 430 -12.75 -19.87 -8.29
N ALA A 431 -12.61 -18.57 -8.48
CA ALA A 431 -13.05 -17.87 -9.66
C ALA A 431 -12.41 -16.50 -9.78
N PHE A 432 -12.24 -16.06 -11.02
CA PHE A 432 -11.70 -14.76 -11.38
C PHE A 432 -12.56 -14.11 -12.46
N VAL A 433 -12.83 -12.81 -12.31
CA VAL A 433 -13.47 -11.97 -13.33
C VAL A 433 -12.43 -11.01 -13.90
N ASP A 434 -12.51 -10.69 -15.19
CA ASP A 434 -11.64 -9.66 -15.79
C ASP A 434 -11.93 -8.28 -15.14
N THR A 435 -10.89 -7.64 -14.60
CA THR A 435 -10.96 -6.36 -13.86
C THR A 435 -11.56 -5.22 -14.70
N GLU A 436 -11.36 -5.21 -16.02
CA GLU A 436 -11.89 -4.19 -16.92
C GLU A 436 -13.43 -4.21 -16.97
N TYR A 437 -14.04 -5.37 -16.70
CA TYR A 437 -15.47 -5.61 -16.83
C TYR A 437 -16.23 -5.66 -15.49
N LEU A 438 -15.60 -5.19 -14.41
CA LEU A 438 -16.27 -5.02 -13.12
C LEU A 438 -17.50 -4.09 -13.24
N GLY A 439 -18.53 -4.37 -12.45
CA GLY A 439 -19.83 -3.71 -12.57
C GLY A 439 -20.73 -4.27 -13.69
N SER A 440 -20.26 -5.18 -14.54
CA SER A 440 -21.13 -5.92 -15.47
C SER A 440 -22.12 -6.80 -14.70
N SER A 441 -23.39 -6.81 -15.10
CA SER A 441 -24.37 -7.72 -14.52
C SER A 441 -24.15 -9.13 -15.07
N LEU A 442 -23.64 -10.01 -14.22
CA LEU A 442 -23.24 -11.39 -14.55
C LEU A 442 -24.18 -12.38 -13.86
N GLU A 443 -24.55 -13.46 -14.55
CA GLU A 443 -25.35 -14.59 -14.05
C GLU A 443 -24.66 -15.87 -14.52
N ASP A 444 -24.13 -16.68 -13.59
CA ASP A 444 -23.17 -17.77 -13.85
C ASP A 444 -21.96 -17.38 -14.74
N GLY A 445 -21.58 -16.09 -14.69
CA GLY A 445 -20.45 -15.55 -15.45
C GLY A 445 -20.75 -15.09 -16.89
N ASP A 446 -21.97 -15.30 -17.39
CA ASP A 446 -22.45 -14.78 -18.68
C ASP A 446 -22.96 -13.33 -18.55
N SER A 447 -22.77 -12.50 -19.58
CA SER A 447 -23.49 -11.22 -19.71
C SER A 447 -23.80 -10.84 -21.16
N HIS A 448 -24.90 -10.09 -21.35
CA HIS A 448 -25.28 -9.52 -22.64
C HIS A 448 -24.97 -8.01 -22.75
N GLN A 449 -24.53 -7.37 -21.66
CA GLN A 449 -24.12 -5.97 -21.65
C GLN A 449 -23.06 -5.76 -20.58
N CYS A 450 -21.86 -5.44 -21.05
CA CYS A 450 -20.69 -5.26 -20.21
C CYS A 450 -20.53 -3.81 -19.78
N VAL A 451 -19.76 -3.58 -18.73
CA VAL A 451 -19.45 -2.26 -18.16
C VAL A 451 -17.94 -2.05 -18.18
N LYS A 452 -17.47 -0.83 -18.43
CA LYS A 452 -16.07 -0.41 -18.18
C LYS A 452 -16.03 0.78 -17.23
N ASN A 453 -14.84 1.09 -16.71
CA ASN A 453 -14.55 2.22 -15.80
C ASN A 453 -15.17 2.11 -14.39
N PHE A 454 -15.72 0.96 -14.00
CA PHE A 454 -16.10 0.70 -12.61
C PHE A 454 -14.87 0.61 -11.69
N ASP A 455 -13.80 0.02 -12.23
CA ASP A 455 -12.52 -0.24 -11.59
C ASP A 455 -11.60 1.00 -11.54
N ASN A 456 -12.16 2.19 -11.32
CA ASN A 456 -11.38 3.42 -11.14
C ASN A 456 -10.24 3.17 -10.14
N ALA A 457 -9.01 3.54 -10.53
CA ALA A 457 -7.81 3.16 -9.80
C ALA A 457 -7.79 3.71 -8.36
N GLY A 458 -8.39 4.88 -8.14
CA GLY A 458 -8.65 5.44 -6.82
C GLY A 458 -9.58 4.57 -5.97
N PHE A 459 -10.71 4.11 -6.55
CA PHE A 459 -11.64 3.21 -5.87
C PHE A 459 -11.00 1.84 -5.55
N VAL A 460 -10.13 1.32 -6.41
CA VAL A 460 -9.40 0.05 -6.15
C VAL A 460 -8.36 0.22 -5.02
N MET A 461 -7.53 1.27 -5.05
CA MET A 461 -6.63 1.60 -3.94
C MET A 461 -7.41 1.88 -2.64
N GLY A 462 -8.53 2.59 -2.73
CA GLY A 462 -9.44 2.87 -1.62
C GLY A 462 -10.06 1.61 -1.03
N THR A 463 -10.41 0.62 -1.86
CA THR A 463 -10.95 -0.68 -1.44
C THR A 463 -9.92 -1.46 -0.61
N SER A 464 -8.70 -1.58 -1.12
CA SER A 464 -7.56 -2.17 -0.42
C SER A 464 -7.21 -1.46 0.91
N SER A 465 -7.68 -0.22 1.12
CA SER A 465 -7.37 0.65 2.26
C SER A 465 -8.59 1.24 2.98
N SER A 466 -9.71 0.52 3.00
CA SER A 466 -11.05 1.05 3.29
C SER A 466 -11.40 1.30 4.77
N VAL A 467 -10.40 1.45 5.66
CA VAL A 467 -10.53 1.77 7.11
C VAL A 467 -11.04 3.19 7.43
N PHE A 468 -11.98 3.70 6.61
CA PHE A 468 -12.37 5.10 6.59
C PHE A 468 -13.17 5.55 7.81
N ASN A 469 -13.87 4.67 8.54
CA ASN A 469 -14.59 5.07 9.76
C ASN A 469 -13.62 5.47 10.86
N SER A 470 -12.44 4.83 10.92
CA SER A 470 -11.38 5.21 11.86
C SER A 470 -10.73 6.55 11.47
N VAL A 471 -10.72 6.91 10.19
CA VAL A 471 -10.33 8.25 9.72
C VAL A 471 -11.41 9.28 10.04
N PHE A 472 -12.65 9.06 9.60
CA PHE A 472 -13.71 10.07 9.63
C PHE A 472 -14.40 10.24 10.99
N SER A 473 -14.39 9.23 11.87
CA SER A 473 -14.85 9.41 13.26
C SER A 473 -13.99 10.43 14.02
N ASN A 474 -12.70 10.49 13.71
CA ASN A 474 -11.73 11.39 14.32
C ASN A 474 -11.62 12.74 13.56
N LEU A 475 -12.62 13.11 12.76
CA LEU A 475 -12.64 14.38 12.01
C LEU A 475 -12.46 15.64 12.89
N ASP A 476 -12.79 15.59 14.19
CA ASP A 476 -12.60 16.72 15.12
C ASP A 476 -11.14 16.95 15.54
N ASP A 477 -10.24 15.98 15.33
CA ASP A 477 -8.80 16.12 15.60
C ASP A 477 -8.07 16.95 14.51
N TYR A 478 -8.79 17.35 13.45
CA TYR A 478 -8.27 18.16 12.34
C TYR A 478 -8.87 19.57 12.34
N ASP A 479 -8.04 20.59 12.15
CA ASP A 479 -8.39 22.04 12.26
C ASP A 479 -9.41 22.51 11.19
N VAL A 480 -9.69 21.67 10.20
CA VAL A 480 -10.63 21.89 9.08
C VAL A 480 -12.07 21.43 9.36
N SER A 481 -12.30 20.76 10.49
CA SER A 481 -13.58 20.14 10.89
C SER A 481 -14.82 21.04 10.72
N THR A 482 -14.73 22.31 11.10
CA THR A 482 -15.87 23.25 11.06
C THR A 482 -16.30 23.71 9.67
N VAL A 483 -15.44 23.54 8.65
CA VAL A 483 -15.79 23.79 7.23
C VAL A 483 -16.11 22.48 6.52
N LEU A 484 -15.35 21.42 6.80
CA LEU A 484 -15.49 20.16 6.08
C LEU A 484 -16.65 19.30 6.54
N ARG A 485 -17.00 19.24 7.83
CA ARG A 485 -18.11 18.39 8.29
C ARG A 485 -19.41 18.63 7.51
N PRO A 486 -19.93 19.86 7.33
CA PRO A 486 -21.14 20.09 6.53
C PRO A 486 -21.04 19.69 5.06
N ILE A 487 -19.85 19.74 4.45
CA ILE A 487 -19.61 19.35 3.06
C ILE A 487 -19.53 17.83 2.94
N PHE A 488 -18.80 17.19 3.85
CA PHE A 488 -18.68 15.74 3.97
C PHE A 488 -20.03 15.09 4.28
N ASP A 489 -20.78 15.60 5.25
CA ASP A 489 -22.14 15.16 5.58
C ASP A 489 -23.07 15.25 4.35
N GLN A 490 -22.93 16.31 3.54
CA GLN A 490 -23.72 16.52 2.33
C GLN A 490 -23.33 15.54 1.21
N ILE A 491 -22.05 15.20 1.05
CA ILE A 491 -21.59 14.17 0.08
C ILE A 491 -21.97 12.77 0.57
N MET A 492 -21.81 12.47 1.86
CA MET A 492 -22.30 11.23 2.47
C MET A 492 -23.81 11.05 2.30
N SER A 493 -24.59 12.13 2.24
CA SER A 493 -26.04 12.06 1.99
C SER A 493 -26.45 11.60 0.59
N VAL A 494 -25.53 11.52 -0.38
CA VAL A 494 -25.76 10.92 -1.72
C VAL A 494 -25.10 9.55 -1.92
N VAL A 495 -24.41 9.04 -0.91
CA VAL A 495 -23.80 7.70 -0.95
C VAL A 495 -24.91 6.65 -0.81
N SER A 496 -24.95 5.69 -1.74
CA SER A 496 -26.06 4.72 -1.81
C SER A 496 -26.01 3.60 -0.75
N ASP A 497 -24.83 3.33 -0.16
CA ASP A 497 -24.74 2.57 1.09
C ASP A 497 -23.77 3.23 2.08
N THR A 498 -24.25 3.49 3.30
CA THR A 498 -23.52 4.21 4.36
C THR A 498 -23.14 3.30 5.54
N LYS A 499 -23.12 1.98 5.34
CA LYS A 499 -22.75 1.00 6.38
C LYS A 499 -21.26 0.66 6.33
N ASP A 500 -20.58 0.89 7.46
CA ASP A 500 -19.30 0.27 7.84
C ASP A 500 -18.15 0.48 6.83
N ASP A 501 -16.94 -0.03 7.14
CA ASP A 501 -15.68 0.19 6.39
C ASP A 501 -15.62 -0.59 5.05
N VAL A 502 -16.66 -0.49 4.21
CA VAL A 502 -16.84 -1.39 3.04
C VAL A 502 -16.82 -0.67 1.69
N ALA A 503 -16.14 -1.28 0.72
CA ALA A 503 -16.31 -1.03 -0.71
C ALA A 503 -17.46 -1.87 -1.27
N VAL A 504 -18.35 -1.24 -2.04
CA VAL A 504 -19.55 -1.88 -2.60
C VAL A 504 -19.33 -2.25 -4.06
N TYR A 505 -19.12 -3.54 -4.33
CA TYR A 505 -19.00 -4.09 -5.68
C TYR A 505 -20.38 -4.61 -6.11
N LYS A 506 -21.11 -3.77 -6.84
CA LYS A 506 -22.47 -4.03 -7.28
C LYS A 506 -22.68 -3.65 -8.75
N PRO A 507 -23.22 -4.55 -9.59
CA PRO A 507 -23.53 -5.96 -9.33
C PRO A 507 -22.30 -6.78 -8.90
N ASN A 508 -22.54 -7.85 -8.12
CA ASN A 508 -21.53 -8.84 -7.76
C ASN A 508 -21.10 -9.62 -9.02
N PRO A 509 -19.81 -9.64 -9.39
CA PRO A 509 -19.36 -10.39 -10.56
C PRO A 509 -19.43 -11.93 -10.39
N PHE A 510 -19.53 -12.42 -9.15
CA PHE A 510 -19.66 -13.84 -8.82
C PHE A 510 -21.11 -14.24 -8.47
N TYR A 511 -22.10 -13.51 -9.00
CA TYR A 511 -23.51 -13.81 -8.75
C TYR A 511 -23.95 -15.09 -9.47
N GLU A 512 -24.58 -16.01 -8.72
CA GLU A 512 -25.00 -17.34 -9.15
C GLU A 512 -23.92 -18.21 -9.84
N THR A 513 -22.62 -17.89 -9.68
CA THR A 513 -21.55 -18.67 -10.33
C THR A 513 -21.35 -20.06 -9.74
N SER A 514 -21.27 -21.04 -10.64
CA SER A 514 -21.12 -22.46 -10.35
C SER A 514 -19.75 -22.86 -9.78
N TYR A 515 -18.73 -22.01 -9.88
CA TYR A 515 -17.38 -22.27 -9.35
C TYR A 515 -17.22 -22.00 -7.85
N ALA A 516 -17.96 -21.02 -7.30
CA ALA A 516 -17.69 -20.45 -5.98
C ALA A 516 -18.30 -21.25 -4.83
N GLN A 517 -17.53 -21.41 -3.76
CA GLN A 517 -17.82 -22.35 -2.67
C GLN A 517 -18.56 -21.72 -1.48
N VAL A 518 -18.94 -20.44 -1.58
CA VAL A 518 -19.56 -19.67 -0.49
C VAL A 518 -20.95 -19.17 -0.87
N ASP A 519 -21.97 -19.88 -0.37
CA ASP A 519 -23.40 -19.59 -0.58
C ASP A 519 -23.77 -18.11 -0.40
N THR A 520 -23.23 -17.45 0.62
CA THR A 520 -23.55 -16.05 0.99
C THR A 520 -22.97 -15.00 0.04
N ILE A 521 -22.09 -15.39 -0.89
CA ILE A 521 -21.61 -14.56 -2.00
C ILE A 521 -22.48 -14.81 -3.23
N ILE A 522 -22.60 -16.07 -3.68
CA ILE A 522 -23.27 -16.39 -4.95
C ILE A 522 -24.76 -16.05 -4.94
N ASN A 523 -25.44 -16.18 -3.79
CA ASN A 523 -26.84 -15.80 -3.63
C ASN A 523 -27.04 -14.29 -3.39
N ASN A 524 -26.00 -13.46 -3.55
CA ASN A 524 -26.03 -12.04 -3.22
C ASN A 524 -25.57 -11.16 -4.38
N ASN A 525 -26.44 -10.25 -4.83
CA ASN A 525 -26.15 -9.33 -5.93
C ASN A 525 -25.11 -8.24 -5.59
N THR A 526 -24.56 -8.23 -4.38
CA THR A 526 -23.56 -7.26 -3.90
C THR A 526 -22.40 -7.98 -3.23
N LEU A 527 -21.18 -7.77 -3.75
CA LEU A 527 -19.93 -8.17 -3.11
C LEU A 527 -19.45 -7.01 -2.22
N LEU A 528 -19.08 -7.31 -0.97
CA LEU A 528 -18.49 -6.33 -0.05
C LEU A 528 -17.03 -6.67 0.17
N LEU A 529 -16.15 -5.70 -0.10
CA LEU A 529 -14.71 -5.79 0.15
C LEU A 529 -14.30 -4.76 1.22
N VAL A 530 -13.29 -5.08 2.02
CA VAL A 530 -12.71 -4.27 3.10
C VAL A 530 -11.17 -4.27 3.00
N ASP A 531 -10.48 -3.49 3.85
CA ASP A 531 -9.02 -3.38 3.86
C ASP A 531 -8.33 -4.76 3.95
N GLY A 532 -7.30 -4.97 3.13
CA GLY A 532 -6.58 -6.25 3.04
C GLY A 532 -5.94 -6.71 4.36
N GLY A 533 -5.68 -5.78 5.30
CA GLY A 533 -5.08 -6.08 6.60
C GLY A 533 -6.09 -6.48 7.69
N GLU A 534 -7.41 -6.35 7.48
CA GLU A 534 -8.42 -6.61 8.51
C GLU A 534 -8.41 -8.05 9.05
N ASN A 535 -8.00 -9.03 8.23
CA ASN A 535 -7.85 -10.42 8.65
C ASN A 535 -6.59 -10.70 9.51
N GLY A 536 -5.79 -9.68 9.82
CA GLY A 536 -4.53 -9.77 10.56
C GLY A 536 -3.28 -10.04 9.72
N GLN A 537 -3.43 -10.43 8.45
CA GLN A 537 -2.34 -10.68 7.49
C GLN A 537 -1.93 -9.37 6.82
N ASN A 538 -1.52 -8.38 7.62
CA ASN A 538 -1.24 -7.01 7.17
C ASN A 538 -0.06 -6.91 6.17
N VAL A 539 0.79 -7.93 6.04
CA VAL A 539 1.74 -8.18 4.94
C VAL A 539 1.09 -9.14 3.95
N PRO A 540 0.94 -8.79 2.65
CA PRO A 540 0.15 -9.56 1.69
C PRO A 540 0.91 -10.79 1.16
N PHE A 541 1.06 -11.82 1.99
CA PHE A 541 1.70 -13.08 1.59
C PHE A 541 0.86 -13.92 0.62
N TYR A 542 -0.46 -13.95 0.79
CA TYR A 542 -1.36 -14.90 0.13
C TYR A 542 -1.15 -15.09 -1.39
N PRO A 543 -0.95 -14.03 -2.21
CA PRO A 543 -0.72 -14.22 -3.65
C PRO A 543 0.61 -14.90 -3.94
N LEU A 544 1.64 -14.63 -3.14
CA LEU A 544 3.01 -15.11 -3.34
C LEU A 544 3.25 -16.52 -2.79
N ILE A 545 2.25 -17.12 -2.13
CA ILE A 545 2.29 -18.47 -1.58
C ILE A 545 1.35 -19.43 -2.34
N GLN A 546 0.83 -18.99 -3.49
CA GLN A 546 0.15 -19.85 -4.47
C GLN A 546 1.20 -20.66 -5.24
N SER A 547 1.15 -21.98 -5.17
CA SER A 547 2.12 -22.90 -5.81
C SER A 547 2.30 -22.62 -7.31
N ASP A 548 1.22 -22.38 -8.04
CA ASP A 548 1.19 -22.02 -9.46
C ASP A 548 2.09 -20.82 -9.84
N ARG A 549 2.40 -19.92 -8.90
CA ARG A 549 3.27 -18.76 -9.17
C ARG A 549 4.75 -19.08 -9.04
N GLY A 550 5.12 -20.26 -8.54
CA GLY A 550 6.51 -20.74 -8.48
C GLY A 550 7.46 -19.88 -7.65
N VAL A 551 6.96 -19.12 -6.67
CA VAL A 551 7.77 -18.13 -5.94
C VAL A 551 8.82 -18.83 -5.07
N ASP A 552 10.09 -18.61 -5.37
CA ASP A 552 11.21 -19.18 -4.61
C ASP A 552 11.48 -18.40 -3.34
N VAL A 553 11.34 -17.07 -3.41
CA VAL A 553 11.71 -16.14 -2.35
C VAL A 553 10.76 -14.94 -2.28
N ILE A 554 10.38 -14.57 -1.06
CA ILE A 554 9.56 -13.39 -0.76
C ILE A 554 10.39 -12.40 0.05
N LEU A 555 10.54 -11.16 -0.45
CA LEU A 555 11.00 -10.02 0.32
C LEU A 555 9.78 -9.32 0.93
N ALA A 556 9.60 -9.48 2.24
CA ALA A 556 8.42 -9.06 2.97
C ALA A 556 8.70 -7.84 3.86
N PHE A 557 7.97 -6.74 3.63
CA PHE A 557 8.17 -5.45 4.27
C PHE A 557 7.04 -5.13 5.25
N ASP A 558 7.28 -5.44 6.53
CA ASP A 558 6.35 -5.23 7.61
C ASP A 558 6.50 -3.84 8.24
N ASN A 559 5.51 -2.99 7.97
CA ASN A 559 5.38 -1.63 8.48
C ASN A 559 4.15 -1.50 9.38
N SER A 560 3.69 -2.60 10.00
CA SER A 560 2.54 -2.64 10.89
C SER A 560 2.72 -1.77 12.16
N ALA A 561 1.64 -1.55 12.91
CA ALA A 561 1.61 -0.74 14.13
C ALA A 561 0.98 -1.52 15.29
N ASP A 562 1.52 -2.70 15.56
CA ASP A 562 0.92 -3.71 16.45
C ASP A 562 1.22 -3.44 17.93
N THR A 563 2.34 -2.75 18.19
CA THR A 563 2.74 -2.29 19.52
C THR A 563 2.13 -0.92 19.85
N LYS A 564 2.09 -0.55 21.14
CA LYS A 564 1.57 0.77 21.57
C LYS A 564 2.39 1.95 21.04
N GLU A 565 3.63 1.65 20.68
CA GLU A 565 4.62 2.52 20.11
C GLU A 565 4.58 2.54 18.56
N ASN A 566 3.58 1.92 17.93
CA ASN A 566 3.39 1.78 16.46
C ASN A 566 4.52 1.06 15.70
N TRP A 567 5.27 0.18 16.35
CA TRP A 567 6.17 -0.78 15.70
C TRP A 567 5.47 -2.11 15.39
N PRO A 568 5.93 -2.88 14.40
CA PRO A 568 5.42 -4.23 14.13
C PRO A 568 5.79 -5.24 15.24
N ASN A 569 5.05 -6.34 15.32
CA ASN A 569 5.33 -7.43 16.27
C ASN A 569 5.29 -8.86 15.67
N GLY A 570 5.19 -9.00 14.34
CA GLY A 570 5.09 -10.32 13.70
C GLY A 570 3.71 -10.96 13.73
N THR A 571 2.66 -10.23 14.12
CA THR A 571 1.26 -10.71 14.01
C THR A 571 0.93 -11.12 12.57
N SER A 572 1.44 -10.41 11.56
CA SER A 572 1.12 -10.71 10.16
C SER A 572 1.57 -12.10 9.71
N PHE A 573 2.84 -12.46 9.91
CA PHE A 573 3.30 -13.82 9.57
C PHE A 573 2.63 -14.87 10.49
N THR A 574 2.26 -14.49 11.72
CA THR A 574 1.59 -15.36 12.69
C THR A 574 0.18 -15.73 12.22
N GLU A 575 -0.62 -14.77 11.72
CA GLU A 575 -1.94 -15.06 11.16
C GLU A 575 -1.86 -15.75 9.80
N THR A 576 -0.87 -15.42 8.96
CA THR A 576 -0.63 -16.14 7.68
C THR A 576 -0.31 -17.61 7.93
N TYR A 577 0.60 -17.90 8.87
CA TYR A 577 0.95 -19.25 9.28
C TYR A 577 -0.25 -20.02 9.84
N LYS A 578 -1.20 -19.36 10.53
CA LYS A 578 -2.45 -19.99 10.98
C LYS A 578 -3.44 -20.20 9.82
N TRP A 579 -3.50 -19.28 8.86
CA TRP A 579 -4.44 -19.29 7.74
C TRP A 579 -4.28 -20.54 6.87
N GLN A 580 -3.05 -21.00 6.63
CA GLN A 580 -2.77 -22.20 5.82
C GLN A 580 -3.47 -23.48 6.35
N PHE A 581 -3.79 -23.52 7.65
CA PHE A 581 -4.45 -24.66 8.29
C PHE A 581 -6.00 -24.56 8.33
N THR A 582 -6.56 -23.52 7.70
CA THR A 582 -8.02 -23.36 7.51
C THR A 582 -8.50 -24.18 6.29
N ASN A 583 -9.79 -24.12 5.97
CA ASN A 583 -10.27 -24.64 4.69
C ASN A 583 -9.88 -23.75 3.51
N GLN A 584 -9.68 -22.44 3.75
CA GLN A 584 -9.38 -21.45 2.71
C GLN A 584 -7.89 -21.49 2.33
N GLY A 585 -6.99 -21.51 3.32
CA GLY A 585 -5.53 -21.62 3.09
C GLY A 585 -5.03 -23.00 2.63
N LYS A 586 -5.88 -23.83 2.03
CA LYS A 586 -5.44 -25.07 1.37
C LYS A 586 -4.77 -24.75 0.04
N GLY A 587 -3.75 -25.53 -0.34
CA GLY A 587 -2.88 -25.21 -1.47
C GLY A 587 -1.89 -24.06 -1.24
N THR A 588 -1.95 -23.35 -0.10
CA THR A 588 -1.08 -22.20 0.19
C THR A 588 -0.14 -22.47 1.37
N PRO A 589 0.93 -23.27 1.20
CA PRO A 589 1.86 -23.59 2.27
C PRO A 589 2.69 -22.38 2.69
N PHE A 590 2.96 -22.25 3.99
CA PHE A 590 3.75 -21.17 4.56
C PHE A 590 4.71 -21.71 5.62
N PRO A 591 6.01 -21.36 5.58
CA PRO A 591 7.02 -21.97 6.44
C PRO A 591 6.77 -21.70 7.93
N TYR A 592 7.42 -22.50 8.80
CA TYR A 592 7.39 -22.23 10.24
C TYR A 592 7.94 -20.83 10.56
N VAL A 593 7.23 -20.15 11.46
CA VAL A 593 7.53 -18.78 11.95
C VAL A 593 7.42 -18.74 13.48
N PRO A 594 8.09 -17.81 14.19
CA PRO A 594 7.99 -17.66 15.63
C PRO A 594 6.59 -17.28 16.11
N THR A 595 6.35 -17.43 17.42
CA THR A 595 5.22 -16.72 18.05
C THR A 595 5.55 -15.23 18.23
N VAL A 596 4.52 -14.38 18.37
CA VAL A 596 4.70 -12.95 18.70
C VAL A 596 5.51 -12.75 19.99
N ASP A 597 5.31 -13.60 21.02
CA ASP A 597 6.10 -13.55 22.26
C ASP A 597 7.58 -13.88 22.02
N THR A 598 7.88 -14.91 21.21
CA THR A 598 9.24 -15.25 20.78
C THR A 598 9.88 -14.09 20.01
N TYR A 599 9.17 -13.56 19.01
CA TYR A 599 9.63 -12.49 18.14
C TYR A 599 9.97 -11.19 18.92
N LEU A 600 9.16 -10.84 19.91
CA LEU A 600 9.39 -9.67 20.76
C LEU A 600 10.45 -9.86 21.86
N SER A 601 10.81 -11.11 22.20
CA SER A 601 11.70 -11.40 23.35
C SER A 601 13.11 -11.87 22.98
N GLU A 602 13.34 -12.29 21.73
CA GLU A 602 14.64 -12.73 21.22
C GLU A 602 15.34 -11.66 20.35
N ASP A 603 14.95 -10.38 20.49
CA ASP A 603 15.41 -9.20 19.72
C ASP A 603 15.30 -9.34 18.18
N LEU A 604 14.45 -10.26 17.71
CA LEU A 604 14.22 -10.66 16.31
C LEU A 604 13.61 -9.56 15.41
N LYS A 605 13.38 -8.36 15.96
CA LYS A 605 12.77 -7.21 15.27
C LYS A 605 13.77 -6.15 14.79
N GLU A 606 15.01 -6.18 15.28
CA GLU A 606 16.06 -5.20 14.95
C GLU A 606 17.00 -5.69 13.82
N LYS A 607 16.65 -6.77 13.12
CA LYS A 607 17.33 -7.25 11.91
C LYS A 607 16.38 -8.08 11.02
N PRO A 608 16.69 -8.26 9.71
CA PRO A 608 15.97 -9.19 8.85
C PRO A 608 16.04 -10.63 9.35
N ILE A 609 15.05 -11.45 8.97
CA ILE A 609 14.99 -12.87 9.32
C ILE A 609 14.54 -13.71 8.12
N PHE A 610 15.15 -14.88 7.96
CA PHE A 610 14.77 -15.86 6.95
C PHE A 610 13.90 -16.95 7.58
N PHE A 611 12.72 -17.21 7.01
CA PHE A 611 11.85 -18.35 7.33
C PHE A 611 11.89 -19.38 6.18
N GLY A 612 11.75 -20.67 6.51
CA GLY A 612 11.69 -21.75 5.51
C GLY A 612 13.02 -22.12 4.86
N CYS A 613 14.15 -21.71 5.43
CA CYS A 613 15.52 -21.80 4.90
C CYS A 613 15.98 -23.18 4.37
N ASN A 614 15.35 -24.25 4.85
CA ASN A 614 15.59 -25.63 4.42
C ASN A 614 14.25 -26.28 4.06
N ALA A 615 14.05 -26.58 2.78
CA ALA A 615 12.86 -27.26 2.27
C ALA A 615 12.60 -28.58 3.02
N SER A 616 13.62 -29.41 3.23
CA SER A 616 13.48 -30.73 3.89
C SER A 616 13.03 -30.69 5.37
N ALA A 617 12.85 -29.50 5.97
CA ALA A 617 12.21 -29.33 7.27
C ALA A 617 10.67 -29.14 7.18
N LEU A 618 10.12 -28.94 5.98
CA LEU A 618 8.74 -28.51 5.74
C LEU A 618 7.80 -29.64 5.30
N SER A 619 8.26 -30.90 5.22
CA SER A 619 7.43 -32.04 4.78
C SER A 619 6.15 -32.21 5.60
N ASP A 620 6.20 -32.01 6.92
CA ASP A 620 5.03 -32.00 7.82
C ASP A 620 3.95 -30.98 7.38
N ILE A 621 4.35 -29.85 6.75
CA ILE A 621 3.44 -28.81 6.23
C ILE A 621 2.85 -29.25 4.89
N VAL A 622 3.69 -29.71 3.95
CA VAL A 622 3.24 -30.20 2.63
C VAL A 622 2.24 -31.36 2.79
N ASP A 623 2.54 -32.32 3.67
CA ASP A 623 1.66 -33.45 4.04
C ASP A 623 0.28 -32.98 4.53
N PHE A 624 0.17 -31.82 5.19
CA PHE A 624 -1.10 -31.28 5.66
C PHE A 624 -2.01 -30.79 4.52
N HIS A 625 -1.43 -30.19 3.47
CA HIS A 625 -2.22 -29.70 2.34
C HIS A 625 -2.81 -30.85 1.50
N ASN A 626 -2.20 -32.04 1.55
CA ASN A 626 -2.66 -33.25 0.87
C ASN A 626 -2.82 -33.00 -0.65
N ASP A 627 -1.82 -32.35 -1.23
CA ASP A 627 -1.64 -32.23 -2.68
C ASP A 627 -0.52 -33.21 -3.10
N ASN A 628 -0.59 -33.74 -4.32
CA ASN A 628 0.44 -34.65 -4.87
C ASN A 628 1.41 -33.92 -5.80
N ASP A 629 1.05 -32.73 -6.28
CA ASP A 629 1.85 -31.94 -7.20
C ASP A 629 2.68 -30.86 -6.47
N LEU A 630 2.52 -30.74 -5.14
CA LEU A 630 3.24 -29.83 -4.24
C LEU A 630 4.44 -30.51 -3.56
N ASN A 631 5.62 -29.87 -3.61
CA ASN A 631 6.87 -30.34 -3.00
C ASN A 631 7.39 -29.34 -1.94
N GLU A 632 8.32 -29.74 -1.08
CA GLU A 632 8.86 -28.82 -0.06
C GLU A 632 9.66 -27.63 -0.64
N THR A 633 10.13 -27.74 -1.89
CA THR A 633 10.81 -26.65 -2.61
C THR A 633 9.87 -25.55 -3.08
N ASP A 634 8.56 -25.82 -3.07
CA ASP A 634 7.54 -24.96 -3.67
C ASP A 634 6.89 -24.07 -2.59
N VAL A 635 7.24 -24.30 -1.33
CA VAL A 635 7.03 -23.37 -0.22
C VAL A 635 8.09 -22.26 -0.30
N PRO A 636 7.76 -20.97 -0.46
CA PRO A 636 8.77 -19.91 -0.58
C PRO A 636 9.65 -19.76 0.66
N LEU A 637 10.90 -19.33 0.44
CA LEU A 637 11.75 -18.79 1.50
C LEU A 637 11.34 -17.33 1.76
N VAL A 638 10.97 -17.00 2.99
CA VAL A 638 10.56 -15.63 3.33
C VAL A 638 11.72 -14.87 3.96
N VAL A 639 12.19 -13.82 3.31
CA VAL A 639 13.07 -12.79 3.87
C VAL A 639 12.20 -11.69 4.45
N TYR A 640 12.04 -11.69 5.78
CA TYR A 640 11.20 -10.75 6.52
C TYR A 640 12.01 -9.55 7.01
N LEU A 641 11.50 -8.34 6.76
CA LEU A 641 12.06 -7.08 7.26
C LEU A 641 10.95 -6.29 7.98
N SER A 642 11.10 -6.12 9.29
CA SER A 642 10.26 -5.20 10.06
C SER A 642 10.85 -3.80 10.05
N ASN A 643 9.99 -2.80 9.89
CA ASN A 643 10.32 -1.40 10.13
C ASN A 643 10.68 -1.23 11.62
N HIS A 644 11.93 -0.82 11.86
CA HIS A 644 12.50 -0.48 13.16
C HIS A 644 13.30 0.83 13.01
N HIS A 645 13.93 1.34 14.06
CA HIS A 645 14.68 2.60 13.98
C HIS A 645 16.13 2.37 13.54
N GLU A 646 16.45 2.79 12.31
CA GLU A 646 17.82 2.91 11.80
C GLU A 646 18.35 4.33 12.09
N SER A 647 17.99 5.34 11.28
CA SER A 647 18.34 6.76 11.53
C SER A 647 17.17 7.68 11.88
N TYR A 648 15.91 7.24 11.73
CA TYR A 648 14.74 8.09 11.90
C TYR A 648 13.55 7.36 12.52
N LEU A 649 12.80 8.02 13.40
CA LEU A 649 11.61 7.46 14.06
C LEU A 649 10.41 7.43 13.10
N SER A 650 10.32 6.37 12.31
CA SER A 650 9.25 6.11 11.32
C SER A 650 7.92 5.64 11.93
N ASN A 651 7.84 5.43 13.24
CA ASN A 651 6.69 4.84 13.96
C ASN A 651 5.51 5.80 14.20
N PHE A 652 5.09 6.49 13.14
CA PHE A 652 3.90 7.33 13.14
C PHE A 652 2.60 6.51 13.24
N SER A 653 1.53 7.12 13.74
CA SER A 653 0.19 6.53 13.72
C SER A 653 -0.26 6.25 12.28
N THR A 654 -0.94 5.11 12.08
CA THR A 654 -1.60 4.75 10.80
C THR A 654 -2.60 5.82 10.34
N PHE A 655 -3.20 6.55 11.28
CA PHE A 655 -4.18 7.62 11.01
C PHE A 655 -3.56 9.03 10.96
N LYS A 656 -2.23 9.15 10.86
CA LYS A 656 -1.59 10.44 10.54
C LYS A 656 -1.74 10.71 9.03
N LEU A 657 -2.41 11.79 8.66
CA LEU A 657 -2.81 12.10 7.27
C LEU A 657 -2.08 13.28 6.60
N ALA A 658 -1.15 13.91 7.31
CA ALA A 658 -0.24 14.94 6.78
C ALA A 658 1.15 14.76 7.41
N TYR A 659 2.21 14.96 6.65
CA TYR A 659 3.62 14.78 7.01
C TYR A 659 4.41 15.98 6.49
N ASP A 660 5.25 16.61 7.34
CA ASP A 660 6.18 17.61 6.82
C ASP A 660 7.25 16.98 5.92
N ASN A 661 7.92 17.78 5.08
CA ASN A 661 8.92 17.24 4.15
C ASN A 661 10.10 16.50 4.82
N ALA A 662 10.44 16.79 6.08
CA ALA A 662 11.46 16.08 6.84
C ALA A 662 10.93 14.77 7.45
N GLU A 663 9.67 14.71 7.85
CA GLU A 663 8.99 13.46 8.23
C GLU A 663 8.82 12.53 7.02
N LYS A 664 8.42 13.08 5.86
CA LYS A 664 8.31 12.37 4.58
C LYS A 664 9.64 11.73 4.19
N THR A 665 10.71 12.54 4.11
CA THR A 665 12.03 12.05 3.69
C THR A 665 12.75 11.23 4.76
N GLY A 666 12.55 11.53 6.06
CA GLY A 666 13.06 10.71 7.16
C GLY A 666 12.47 9.30 7.17
N THR A 667 11.17 9.17 6.89
CA THR A 667 10.51 7.85 6.80
C THR A 667 10.99 7.04 5.60
N ILE A 668 11.14 7.68 4.42
CA ILE A 668 11.73 7.04 3.22
C ILE A 668 13.19 6.67 3.48
N ARG A 669 13.97 7.52 4.14
CA ARG A 669 15.36 7.23 4.51
C ARG A 669 15.45 6.00 5.41
N ASN A 670 14.63 5.92 6.46
CA ASN A 670 14.64 4.79 7.36
C ASN A 670 14.26 3.48 6.66
N GLY A 671 13.27 3.48 5.77
CA GLY A 671 12.90 2.30 4.97
C GLY A 671 14.05 1.81 4.07
N TYR A 672 14.78 2.74 3.45
CA TYR A 672 16.00 2.43 2.70
C TYR A 672 17.07 1.80 3.58
N GLU A 673 17.30 2.35 4.78
CA GLU A 673 18.31 1.86 5.72
C GLU A 673 17.95 0.45 6.23
N VAL A 674 16.68 0.20 6.59
CA VAL A 674 16.18 -1.12 7.00
C VAL A 674 16.42 -2.17 5.92
N MET A 675 16.14 -1.85 4.64
CA MET A 675 16.38 -2.76 3.51
C MET A 675 17.88 -2.89 3.17
N SER A 676 18.70 -1.88 3.42
CA SER A 676 20.13 -1.88 3.09
C SER A 676 21.05 -2.30 4.24
N ARG A 677 20.53 -2.59 5.45
CA ARG A 677 21.30 -2.77 6.69
C ARG A 677 22.21 -1.57 6.97
N GLY A 678 21.56 -0.40 7.10
CA GLY A 678 22.22 0.88 7.31
C GLY A 678 23.27 1.16 6.24
N ASN A 679 22.90 1.22 4.96
CA ASN A 679 23.83 1.42 3.83
C ASN A 679 24.95 0.36 3.73
N LEU A 680 24.67 -0.90 4.04
CA LEU A 680 25.62 -2.02 4.16
C LEU A 680 26.72 -1.79 5.22
N THR A 681 26.50 -0.90 6.20
CA THR A 681 27.49 -0.61 7.26
C THR A 681 27.32 -1.51 8.49
N ASP A 682 26.12 -2.03 8.74
CA ASP A 682 25.87 -3.02 9.79
C ASP A 682 26.30 -4.44 9.37
N ASP A 683 26.01 -4.82 8.12
CA ASP A 683 26.54 -6.04 7.50
C ASP A 683 26.92 -5.78 6.04
N SER A 684 28.23 -5.76 5.78
CA SER A 684 28.79 -5.62 4.43
C SER A 684 28.52 -6.82 3.52
N ASN A 685 28.09 -7.96 4.08
CA ASN A 685 27.76 -9.19 3.36
C ASN A 685 26.26 -9.34 3.10
N TRP A 686 25.42 -8.35 3.49
CA TRP A 686 23.97 -8.46 3.39
C TRP A 686 23.50 -8.76 1.96
N ALA A 687 24.14 -8.16 0.95
CA ALA A 687 23.89 -8.45 -0.46
C ALA A 687 24.21 -9.92 -0.84
N THR A 688 25.32 -10.46 -0.33
CA THR A 688 25.70 -11.88 -0.45
C THR A 688 24.63 -12.77 0.20
N CYS A 689 24.15 -12.40 1.39
CA CYS A 689 23.15 -13.16 2.13
C CYS A 689 21.77 -13.17 1.49
N VAL A 690 21.34 -12.06 0.87
CA VAL A 690 20.12 -12.03 0.05
C VAL A 690 20.31 -12.81 -1.25
N GLY A 691 21.48 -12.75 -1.90
CA GLY A 691 21.80 -13.62 -3.04
C GLY A 691 21.69 -15.11 -2.70
N CYS A 692 22.26 -15.52 -1.56
CA CYS A 692 22.16 -16.87 -1.01
C CYS A 692 20.73 -17.29 -0.66
N ALA A 693 19.86 -16.36 -0.25
CA ALA A 693 18.44 -16.63 -0.04
C ALA A 693 17.70 -16.85 -1.38
N ILE A 694 17.97 -16.01 -2.39
CA ILE A 694 17.33 -16.09 -3.71
C ILE A 694 17.61 -17.42 -4.41
N ILE A 695 18.87 -17.88 -4.43
CA ILE A 695 19.22 -19.13 -5.13
C ILE A 695 18.79 -20.41 -4.39
N ARG A 696 18.33 -20.30 -3.12
CA ARG A 696 18.24 -21.46 -2.22
C ARG A 696 17.32 -22.56 -2.72
N ARG A 697 16.12 -22.20 -3.22
CA ARG A 697 15.16 -23.20 -3.72
C ARG A 697 15.66 -23.94 -4.95
N GLN A 698 16.32 -23.24 -5.88
CA GLN A 698 16.90 -23.90 -7.05
C GLN A 698 18.07 -24.83 -6.67
N GLN A 699 18.91 -24.44 -5.70
CA GLN A 699 19.91 -25.36 -5.14
C GLN A 699 19.26 -26.61 -4.53
N GLU A 700 18.15 -26.46 -3.80
CA GLU A 700 17.43 -27.60 -3.19
C GLU A 700 16.81 -28.51 -4.25
N ARG A 701 16.22 -27.98 -5.33
CA ARG A 701 15.72 -28.78 -6.47
C ARG A 701 16.85 -29.56 -7.17
N LEU A 702 18.03 -28.95 -7.32
CA LEU A 702 19.21 -29.57 -7.91
C LEU A 702 19.94 -30.56 -6.97
N GLY A 703 19.57 -30.62 -5.68
CA GLY A 703 20.27 -31.42 -4.68
C GLY A 703 21.66 -30.87 -4.31
N GLU A 704 21.88 -29.56 -4.48
CA GLU A 704 23.13 -28.89 -4.15
C GLU A 704 23.22 -28.48 -2.67
N GLU A 705 24.42 -28.66 -2.11
CA GLU A 705 24.78 -28.18 -0.78
C GLU A 705 25.14 -26.69 -0.79
N GLN A 706 24.92 -26.00 0.33
CA GLN A 706 25.24 -24.58 0.45
C GLN A 706 26.76 -24.33 0.40
N SER A 707 27.16 -23.22 -0.22
CA SER A 707 28.54 -22.73 -0.11
C SER A 707 28.86 -22.31 1.34
N GLU A 708 30.15 -22.28 1.70
CA GLU A 708 30.55 -21.86 3.05
C GLU A 708 30.16 -20.41 3.40
N GLU A 709 29.88 -19.54 2.43
CA GLU A 709 29.41 -18.17 2.71
C GLU A 709 27.89 -18.14 2.92
N CYS A 710 27.12 -18.86 2.09
CA CYS A 710 25.68 -19.00 2.27
C CYS A 710 25.34 -19.70 3.58
N ALA A 711 26.08 -20.73 3.97
CA ALA A 711 25.90 -21.39 5.27
C ALA A 711 26.09 -20.43 6.47
N LYS A 712 26.95 -19.41 6.35
CA LYS A 712 27.13 -18.36 7.37
C LYS A 712 25.96 -17.37 7.36
N CYS A 713 25.52 -16.95 6.18
CA CYS A 713 24.32 -16.12 6.03
C CYS A 713 23.07 -16.78 6.62
N PHE A 714 22.87 -18.08 6.36
CA PHE A 714 21.80 -18.84 6.99
C PHE A 714 22.01 -19.05 8.49
N GLN A 715 23.25 -19.18 8.98
CA GLN A 715 23.52 -19.21 10.43
C GLN A 715 23.16 -17.89 11.13
N GLU A 716 23.34 -16.74 10.46
CA GLU A 716 23.06 -15.42 11.02
C GLU A 716 21.56 -15.05 10.93
N TYR A 717 20.93 -15.29 9.79
CA TYR A 717 19.59 -14.78 9.49
C TYR A 717 18.46 -15.81 9.60
N CYS A 718 18.72 -17.12 9.59
CA CYS A 718 17.65 -18.11 9.63
C CYS A 718 17.03 -18.26 11.03
N TRP A 719 15.70 -18.18 11.10
CA TRP A 719 14.98 -18.66 12.28
C TRP A 719 14.88 -20.19 12.24
N THR A 720 15.41 -20.85 13.27
CA THR A 720 15.63 -22.32 13.30
C THR A 720 14.58 -23.09 14.11
N GLY A 721 13.44 -22.47 14.39
CA GLY A 721 12.35 -23.10 15.13
C GLY A 721 11.55 -24.12 14.33
N THR A 722 10.76 -24.92 15.05
CA THR A 722 10.00 -26.07 14.53
C THR A 722 8.50 -25.88 14.75
N ALA A 723 7.68 -26.85 14.34
CA ALA A 723 6.25 -26.95 14.67
C ALA A 723 5.89 -26.84 16.17
N LYS A 724 6.86 -26.98 17.09
CA LYS A 724 6.68 -26.81 18.55
C LYS A 724 6.88 -25.37 19.01
N ASP A 725 7.67 -24.62 18.26
CA ASP A 725 8.12 -23.25 18.55
C ASP A 725 7.28 -22.23 17.76
N ALA A 726 6.63 -22.70 16.70
CA ALA A 726 5.63 -21.98 15.91
C ALA A 726 4.26 -21.86 16.62
N PRO A 727 3.39 -20.92 16.19
CA PRO A 727 2.02 -20.77 16.70
C PRO A 727 1.25 -22.10 16.71
N GLN A 728 0.61 -22.43 17.83
CA GLN A 728 -0.05 -23.73 17.98
C GLN A 728 -1.46 -23.71 17.37
N VAL A 729 -1.70 -24.61 16.41
CA VAL A 729 -2.95 -24.66 15.62
C VAL A 729 -3.73 -25.96 15.86
N SER A 730 -5.06 -25.86 15.96
CA SER A 730 -5.91 -27.01 16.27
C SER A 730 -6.14 -27.92 15.06
N GLY A 731 -5.53 -29.11 15.10
CA GLY A 731 -5.68 -30.15 14.07
C GLY A 731 -4.35 -30.61 13.52
N PHE A 732 -3.43 -29.66 13.33
CA PHE A 732 -2.04 -29.93 12.98
C PHE A 732 -1.30 -30.61 14.15
N ARG A 733 -0.56 -31.69 13.87
CA ARG A 733 0.26 -32.42 14.86
C ARG A 733 1.49 -33.06 14.20
N SER A 734 2.60 -32.32 14.20
CA SER A 734 3.92 -32.79 13.78
C SER A 734 4.29 -34.16 14.38
N GLY A 735 4.80 -35.04 13.52
CA GLY A 735 4.66 -36.49 13.64
C GLY A 735 5.62 -37.26 14.55
N SER A 736 6.00 -36.79 15.76
CA SER A 736 6.66 -37.68 16.74
C SER A 736 6.65 -37.29 18.23
N SER A 737 5.76 -37.93 19.00
CA SER A 737 6.10 -38.43 20.33
C SER A 737 5.36 -39.74 20.62
N ASN A 738 6.05 -40.88 20.47
CA ASN A 738 5.43 -42.20 20.55
C ASN A 738 5.24 -42.63 22.02
N SER A 739 4.13 -42.21 22.64
CA SER A 739 3.71 -42.65 23.97
C SER A 739 2.30 -43.23 23.94
N SER A 740 2.21 -44.57 23.94
CA SER A 740 0.95 -45.29 23.87
C SER A 740 0.17 -45.20 25.19
N SER A 741 -0.84 -44.33 25.22
CA SER A 741 -1.90 -44.36 26.23
C SER A 741 -3.27 -44.50 25.58
N SER A 742 -3.83 -45.72 25.67
CA SER A 742 -5.13 -46.04 25.06
C SER A 742 -6.29 -45.64 25.97
N SER A 743 -6.97 -44.54 25.65
CA SER A 743 -8.27 -44.16 26.21
C SER A 743 -9.34 -44.24 25.11
N SER A 744 -10.18 -45.27 25.17
CA SER A 744 -11.25 -45.48 24.18
C SER A 744 -12.32 -44.40 24.30
N PHE A 745 -12.75 -43.84 23.17
CA PHE A 745 -13.94 -43.01 23.10
C PHE A 745 -15.17 -43.78 23.60
N SER A 746 -15.96 -43.16 24.49
CA SER A 746 -17.37 -43.49 24.71
C SER A 746 -18.18 -42.25 24.42
N SER A 747 -19.10 -42.34 23.46
CA SER A 747 -19.97 -41.25 23.07
C SER A 747 -21.11 -41.06 24.07
N SER A 748 -21.42 -39.80 24.39
CA SER A 748 -22.65 -39.43 25.10
C SER A 748 -23.19 -38.12 24.53
N THR A 749 -23.90 -38.23 23.40
CA THR A 749 -24.66 -37.13 22.80
C THR A 749 -25.69 -36.58 23.79
N VAL A 750 -25.69 -35.27 24.03
CA VAL A 750 -26.76 -34.59 24.78
C VAL A 750 -27.21 -33.37 24.02
N SER A 751 -28.26 -33.53 23.22
CA SER A 751 -29.02 -32.41 22.67
C SER A 751 -29.84 -31.73 23.78
N SER A 752 -30.11 -30.44 23.63
CA SER A 752 -31.18 -29.75 24.37
C SER A 752 -32.57 -30.33 23.97
N ASN A 753 -33.68 -30.16 24.69
CA ASN A 753 -34.06 -28.99 25.48
C ASN A 753 -35.26 -29.28 26.44
N SER A 754 -35.40 -28.51 27.54
CA SER A 754 -36.60 -28.39 28.42
C SER A 754 -37.01 -29.66 29.24
N GLN A 755 -37.62 -29.61 30.44
CA GLN A 755 -38.54 -28.64 31.07
C GLN A 755 -38.51 -28.60 32.63
N ARG A 756 -38.82 -27.40 33.18
CA ARG A 756 -39.68 -27.11 34.37
C ARG A 756 -39.30 -27.52 35.81
N ASN A 757 -39.78 -26.66 36.72
CA ASN A 757 -39.93 -26.75 38.19
C ASN A 757 -38.61 -26.80 39.01
N ASN A 758 -38.25 -25.82 39.86
CA ASN A 758 -38.95 -24.88 40.77
C ASN A 758 -39.35 -25.48 42.14
N SER A 759 -39.26 -24.64 43.20
CA SER A 759 -39.40 -24.91 44.65
C SER A 759 -38.26 -25.76 45.29
N SER A 760 -37.73 -25.45 46.48
CA SER A 760 -37.96 -24.28 47.39
C SER A 760 -36.99 -24.24 48.59
N ILE A 761 -36.64 -23.03 49.08
CA ILE A 761 -36.33 -22.68 50.51
C ILE A 761 -35.10 -23.38 51.15
N ALA A 762 -34.16 -22.77 51.87
CA ALA A 762 -33.73 -21.40 52.24
C ALA A 762 -32.23 -21.51 52.69
N GLY A 763 -31.42 -20.48 53.00
CA GLY A 763 -31.59 -19.02 53.08
C GLY A 763 -30.81 -18.47 54.31
N GLU A 764 -29.99 -17.43 54.12
CA GLU A 764 -29.22 -16.70 55.15
C GLU A 764 -28.10 -17.51 55.90
N SER A 765 -27.08 -16.94 56.56
CA SER A 765 -26.61 -15.53 56.72
C SER A 765 -25.11 -15.43 57.14
N ARG A 766 -24.46 -14.34 56.70
CA ARG A 766 -23.49 -13.45 57.43
C ARG A 766 -22.24 -13.98 58.19
N THR A 767 -21.09 -13.33 57.85
CA THR A 767 -20.00 -12.79 58.72
C THR A 767 -19.12 -13.71 59.60
N GLY A 768 -17.80 -13.42 59.74
CA GLY A 768 -17.01 -14.14 60.76
C GLY A 768 -15.49 -13.93 61.00
N SER A 769 -14.77 -13.03 60.33
CA SER A 769 -13.49 -12.39 60.77
C SER A 769 -12.51 -13.10 61.78
N VAL A 770 -11.30 -13.47 61.29
CA VAL A 770 -9.96 -13.25 61.93
C VAL A 770 -9.37 -14.21 63.02
N SER A 771 -8.34 -14.97 62.58
CA SER A 771 -6.99 -15.26 63.17
C SER A 771 -6.67 -16.10 64.44
N ALA A 772 -5.67 -16.98 64.25
CA ALA A 772 -4.61 -17.49 65.17
C ALA A 772 -5.02 -18.49 66.30
N THR A 773 -4.18 -19.43 66.79
CA THR A 773 -2.70 -19.62 66.68
C THR A 773 -2.30 -21.13 66.71
N THR A 774 -0.98 -21.42 66.54
CA THR A 774 -0.21 -22.71 66.59
C THR A 774 -0.47 -23.66 67.79
N THR A 775 -0.05 -24.94 67.88
CA THR A 775 1.22 -25.66 67.50
C THR A 775 1.07 -27.20 67.38
N ASP A 776 1.94 -27.91 66.62
CA ASP A 776 2.58 -29.26 66.87
C ASP A 776 2.99 -29.99 65.54
N THR A 777 3.83 -31.04 65.47
CA THR A 777 5.24 -31.26 65.91
C THR A 777 5.88 -32.42 65.07
N THR A 778 7.22 -32.38 64.82
CA THR A 778 8.11 -33.51 64.33
C THR A 778 7.75 -34.20 62.98
N ALA A 779 8.54 -35.05 62.28
CA ALA A 779 9.99 -35.39 62.08
C ALA A 779 10.07 -36.44 60.92
N SER A 780 11.15 -36.79 60.17
CA SER A 780 12.51 -36.24 59.88
C SER A 780 13.14 -37.04 58.69
N ALA A 781 14.24 -36.54 58.07
CA ALA A 781 14.99 -37.20 56.98
C ALA A 781 16.12 -38.15 57.47
N PRO A 782 16.84 -38.90 56.59
CA PRO A 782 18.32 -38.84 56.61
C PRO A 782 19.15 -39.22 55.34
N THR A 783 20.29 -38.51 55.14
CA THR A 783 21.65 -38.99 54.66
C THR A 783 21.86 -39.49 53.19
N THR A 784 23.06 -39.51 52.58
CA THR A 784 24.51 -39.29 52.95
C THR A 784 25.26 -38.43 51.90
N ALA A 785 26.07 -37.41 52.24
CA ALA A 785 27.56 -37.37 52.44
C ALA A 785 28.44 -37.57 51.15
N THR A 786 29.62 -36.93 50.92
CA THR A 786 30.78 -36.72 51.84
C THR A 786 31.84 -35.68 51.32
N THR A 787 32.48 -34.88 52.21
CA THR A 787 33.81 -34.16 52.12
C THR A 787 34.13 -33.11 51.01
N ALA A 788 35.17 -32.24 51.09
CA ALA A 788 35.59 -31.24 52.11
C ALA A 788 36.98 -30.58 51.83
N THR A 789 37.08 -29.22 51.73
CA THR A 789 38.23 -28.32 52.11
C THR A 789 37.78 -26.83 51.97
N THR A 790 37.94 -25.91 52.94
CA THR A 790 39.10 -25.00 53.20
C THR A 790 39.59 -24.19 51.97
N THR A 791 39.84 -22.87 51.97
CA THR A 791 40.14 -21.88 53.06
C THR A 791 39.90 -20.42 52.59
N GLY A 792 39.67 -19.44 53.47
CA GLY A 792 39.98 -18.02 53.19
C GLY A 792 39.09 -16.96 53.87
N LEU A 793 39.70 -15.92 54.46
CA LEU A 793 39.04 -14.76 55.11
C LEU A 793 40.04 -13.58 55.21
N ILE A 794 39.59 -12.32 55.08
CA ILE A 794 39.98 -11.09 55.86
C ILE A 794 39.49 -9.79 55.16
N ILE A 795 39.55 -8.66 55.88
CA ILE A 795 38.83 -7.39 55.69
C ILE A 795 39.85 -6.22 55.54
N ILE A 796 39.35 -5.00 55.23
CA ILE A 796 39.99 -3.66 55.31
C ILE A 796 40.79 -3.24 54.05
N GLY A 797 40.67 -2.03 53.49
CA GLY A 797 39.65 -0.97 53.70
C GLY A 797 40.15 0.49 53.60
N GLY A 798 39.31 1.37 53.04
CA GLY A 798 39.29 2.83 53.28
C GLY A 798 40.18 3.76 52.44
N GLY A 799 39.68 4.97 52.13
CA GLY A 799 40.52 6.18 52.08
C GLY A 799 40.41 7.18 50.92
N ASN A 800 39.29 7.93 50.83
CA ASN A 800 39.22 9.35 50.39
C ASN A 800 39.72 9.75 48.96
N SER A 801 39.42 10.94 48.40
CA SER A 801 38.73 12.15 48.91
C SER A 801 38.06 12.97 47.79
N GLU A 802 36.91 13.57 48.12
CA GLU A 802 36.48 14.95 47.75
C GLU A 802 36.11 15.31 46.29
N SER A 803 35.09 16.16 46.03
CA SER A 803 33.98 16.62 46.90
C SER A 803 32.85 17.35 46.13
N ASN A 804 31.63 17.33 46.70
CA ASN A 804 30.58 18.38 46.71
C ASN A 804 30.00 18.94 45.38
N SER A 805 28.74 19.41 45.31
CA SER A 805 27.55 19.38 46.20
C SER A 805 26.33 19.81 45.33
N SER A 806 25.10 19.26 45.44
CA SER A 806 24.13 19.31 46.57
C SER A 806 23.66 20.74 46.93
N PRO A 807 22.44 21.01 47.50
CA PRO A 807 21.55 20.06 48.21
C PRO A 807 19.99 20.26 48.16
N THR A 808 19.24 19.26 48.66
CA THR A 808 17.96 19.29 49.46
C THR A 808 16.64 19.93 48.94
N GLU A 809 15.42 19.40 49.16
CA GLU A 809 14.64 19.06 50.41
C GLU A 809 14.07 20.34 51.13
N SER A 810 12.93 20.39 51.87
CA SER A 810 12.15 19.36 52.61
C SER A 810 10.75 19.81 53.15
N THR A 811 9.85 18.84 53.43
CA THR A 811 8.87 18.70 54.56
C THR A 811 7.69 19.67 54.93
N ILE A 812 6.46 19.09 54.97
CA ILE A 812 5.47 18.96 56.12
C ILE A 812 4.84 20.22 56.81
N ASN A 813 3.49 20.38 56.87
CA ASN A 813 2.57 20.05 58.03
C ASN A 813 1.10 20.61 58.02
N ASN A 814 0.18 19.89 58.70
CA ASN A 814 -1.10 20.29 59.38
C ASN A 814 -2.35 20.92 58.64
N GLY A 815 -3.56 20.63 59.16
CA GLY A 815 -4.88 21.22 58.83
C GLY A 815 -5.43 22.18 59.93
N PRO A 816 -6.76 22.37 60.20
CA PRO A 816 -7.96 21.59 59.78
C PRO A 816 -9.29 22.41 59.51
N THR A 817 -10.47 21.75 59.63
CA THR A 817 -11.86 22.24 59.97
C THR A 817 -12.92 22.73 58.94
N THR A 818 -14.09 22.05 58.97
CA THR A 818 -15.51 22.52 58.79
C THR A 818 -16.04 23.08 57.44
N SER A 819 -17.31 22.90 57.02
CA SER A 819 -18.46 22.07 57.50
C SER A 819 -19.66 22.04 56.52
N ASN A 820 -20.55 21.04 56.68
CA ASN A 820 -21.98 20.97 56.27
C ASN A 820 -22.38 20.80 54.77
N GLY A 821 -23.34 19.89 54.53
CA GLY A 821 -24.14 19.75 53.29
C GLY A 821 -25.59 20.24 53.49
N PRO A 822 -26.67 19.58 52.97
CA PRO A 822 -26.72 18.24 52.36
C PRO A 822 -27.61 18.11 51.08
N THR A 823 -27.78 16.85 50.66
CA THR A 823 -28.69 16.28 49.62
C THR A 823 -30.14 16.79 49.56
N THR A 824 -30.77 16.71 48.39
CA THR A 824 -32.01 15.91 48.20
C THR A 824 -32.38 15.69 46.73
N SER A 825 -33.01 14.54 46.45
CA SER A 825 -33.79 14.27 45.22
C SER A 825 -35.18 13.79 45.62
N PRO A 826 -36.22 14.05 44.80
CA PRO A 826 -37.23 13.00 44.61
C PRO A 826 -37.79 12.90 43.18
N SER A 827 -38.23 11.70 42.84
CA SER A 827 -39.10 11.38 41.69
C SER A 827 -40.54 11.09 42.20
N PRO A 828 -41.47 10.57 41.39
CA PRO A 828 -42.00 11.05 40.11
C PRO A 828 -43.53 11.32 40.20
N SER A 829 -44.17 11.81 39.13
CA SER A 829 -45.63 11.66 38.98
C SER A 829 -46.08 11.64 37.51
N SER A 830 -47.22 11.03 37.24
CA SER A 830 -47.75 10.74 35.90
C SER A 830 -49.00 11.56 35.57
N TYR A 831 -49.19 11.94 34.31
CA TYR A 831 -50.49 12.34 33.76
C TYR A 831 -50.62 11.96 32.29
N THR A 832 -51.85 11.70 31.84
CA THR A 832 -52.15 11.07 30.54
C THR A 832 -52.82 12.01 29.54
N GLY A 833 -52.19 12.20 28.38
CA GLY A 833 -52.82 12.35 27.07
C GLY A 833 -53.62 13.63 26.76
N HIS A 834 -53.30 14.24 25.62
CA HIS A 834 -54.23 14.48 24.50
C HIS A 834 -53.41 14.75 23.23
N GLY A 835 -53.88 14.30 22.06
CA GLY A 835 -53.15 14.43 20.80
C GLY A 835 -53.47 15.72 20.03
N VAL A 836 -52.45 16.33 19.42
CA VAL A 836 -52.59 17.43 18.45
C VAL A 836 -51.71 17.12 17.24
N LYS A 837 -52.27 17.12 16.03
CA LYS A 837 -51.48 17.12 14.79
C LYS A 837 -50.83 18.49 14.63
N VAL A 838 -49.50 18.54 14.49
CA VAL A 838 -48.78 19.74 14.04
C VAL A 838 -48.48 19.58 12.56
N THR A 839 -48.92 20.54 11.75
CA THR A 839 -48.71 20.57 10.30
C THR A 839 -47.46 21.38 9.94
N SER A 840 -46.57 20.79 9.15
CA SER A 840 -45.59 21.44 8.24
C SER A 840 -45.00 22.79 8.70
N SER A 841 -43.82 22.77 9.32
CA SER A 841 -42.98 23.94 9.55
C SER A 841 -42.37 24.54 8.26
N SER A 842 -42.40 23.79 7.15
CA SER A 842 -41.74 24.10 5.87
C SER A 842 -42.08 25.49 5.31
N SER A 843 -43.34 25.93 5.44
CA SER A 843 -43.82 27.19 4.84
C SER A 843 -43.18 28.45 5.43
N PHE A 844 -42.73 28.42 6.70
CA PHE A 844 -42.07 29.58 7.31
C PHE A 844 -40.60 29.72 6.87
N PHE A 845 -39.90 28.60 6.62
CA PHE A 845 -38.51 28.63 6.15
C PHE A 845 -38.40 29.17 4.71
N ILE A 846 -39.32 28.76 3.83
CA ILE A 846 -39.35 29.22 2.43
C ILE A 846 -39.50 30.75 2.35
N VAL A 847 -40.38 31.34 3.17
CA VAL A 847 -40.58 32.80 3.21
C VAL A 847 -39.33 33.53 3.72
N ALA A 848 -38.60 32.98 4.69
CA ALA A 848 -37.35 33.56 5.18
C ALA A 848 -36.24 33.55 4.10
N ILE A 849 -36.12 32.45 3.34
CA ILE A 849 -35.15 32.34 2.24
C ILE A 849 -35.49 33.32 1.10
N HIS A 850 -36.77 33.44 0.73
CA HIS A 850 -37.21 34.37 -0.32
C HIS A 850 -36.95 35.84 0.06
N LEU A 851 -37.18 36.21 1.33
CA LEU A 851 -36.80 37.52 1.86
C LEU A 851 -35.27 37.73 1.80
N CYS A 852 -34.47 36.74 2.17
CA CYS A 852 -33.02 36.83 2.16
C CYS A 852 -32.47 37.08 0.74
N MET A 853 -32.95 36.34 -0.28
CA MET A 853 -32.57 36.59 -1.68
C MET A 853 -33.05 37.95 -2.20
N THR A 854 -34.24 38.40 -1.81
CA THR A 854 -34.76 39.73 -2.21
C THR A 854 -33.86 40.85 -1.68
N TYR A 855 -33.35 40.72 -0.45
CA TYR A 855 -32.38 41.67 0.10
C TYR A 855 -31.01 41.61 -0.59
N LEU A 856 -30.56 40.41 -1.01
CA LEU A 856 -29.29 40.23 -1.72
C LEU A 856 -29.26 40.97 -3.07
N VAL A 857 -30.36 40.89 -3.83
CA VAL A 857 -30.55 41.60 -5.11
C VAL A 857 -30.70 43.13 -4.95
N THR A 858 -30.85 43.62 -3.71
CA THR A 858 -30.91 45.07 -3.41
C THR A 858 -29.57 45.61 -2.86
N PHE A 859 -28.50 44.80 -2.87
CA PHE A 859 -27.17 45.16 -2.34
C PHE A 859 -26.02 44.94 -3.34
N ILE A 860 -26.35 44.65 -4.60
CA ILE A 860 -25.48 44.59 -5.78
C ILE A 860 -25.90 45.73 -6.72
#